data_AF-A0A9P9E6W2-F1
#
_entry.id   AF-A0A9P9E6W2-F1
#
_cell.length_a   1.000
_cell.length_b   1.000
_cell.length_c   1.000
_cell.angle_alpha   90.00
_cell.angle_beta   90.00
_cell.angle_gamma   90.00
#
_symmetry.space_group_name_H-M   'P 1'
#
loop_
_entity.id
_entity.type
_entity.pdbx_description
1 polymer ?
#
loop_
_entity_poly.entity_id
_entity_poly.type
_entity_poly.pdbx_seq_one_letter_code
_entity_poly.pdbx_strand_id
1 'polypeptide(L)'
;MEESLTHNHWSPGFATRRNPSGDPYVYSFAGESGLACGPLKAFFQANGKAPCTQDDEIQEFCGPIQAPIQKILGDFKDKRPRNTRHRNDVEPKLITTNENPFVYPETARQLLLSICTDGSNYQEPNAWLHDRQTPESDTEKGFVPILRKNDLQLTPLKLHSALVKPRVGHSNEPNADRRLLHIEDLNPYFILVLAMTAPHDHVIPLRNAIWRHLAWKTALRVIISSGGFASYTLELNLPYLALRRYRSPPSWTSTSNRPRRRFHNLKSFNLFGLHTSKDDICGAIERHSSITITGSSNQQYTCYGFFDKRDPQEIEEKLEEDDDDETEETEEEDDDGENDEETGEEEDIEDLIASIGHAQEEYVLANGDLNDARSYFLQILYCRSKQVCLEWQYLIRKIERGIENWKDDHPFGFSTDPEKAISWYTEAIRFLEVMGACLSNTTEVWIRFDSPTGSIGCFSGLQKGDQERIRHIRGTFGDMIDLNNELTQIRLQLRNFCEGAAQMLHLHLTYENKRVSITNQILTRDALNLNRRTFDLNAVASDLNHNTNEVAQKNHGLSLITFMMSQLYVPIALAIAFFGSEREILPFARTPRNFFGAVLVMFILANAVVAVIFVAGRSTRVRNTLKRLNRVLLHTKNTGKDPFGEFNHTLTFSQRIKLHHDAL
;
A
#
# COMPACT_ATOMS: atom_id res chain seq x y z
N MET A 1 2.01 -31.75 36.85
CA MET A 1 0.56 -31.95 37.02
C MET A 1 0.08 -32.57 35.74
N GLU A 2 -0.20 -33.86 35.83
CA GLU A 2 -0.48 -34.80 34.75
C GLU A 2 -1.86 -34.61 34.11
N GLU A 3 -1.93 -35.04 32.85
CA GLU A 3 -3.00 -35.78 32.16
C GLU A 3 -4.47 -35.34 32.27
N SER A 4 -5.08 -34.99 31.12
CA SER A 4 -6.15 -35.81 30.52
C SER A 4 -6.53 -35.29 29.14
N LEU A 5 -6.23 -36.04 28.07
CA LEU A 5 -6.83 -35.88 26.74
C LEU A 5 -7.33 -37.26 26.30
N THR A 6 -8.65 -37.44 26.35
CA THR A 6 -9.32 -38.62 25.80
C THR A 6 -9.63 -38.40 24.32
N HIS A 7 -9.08 -39.26 23.48
CA HIS A 7 -9.48 -39.49 22.10
C HIS A 7 -10.98 -39.82 21.98
N ASN A 8 -11.65 -39.20 21.01
CA ASN A 8 -12.89 -39.74 20.43
C ASN A 8 -12.71 -39.87 18.92
N HIS A 9 -12.57 -41.12 18.47
CA HIS A 9 -12.75 -41.53 17.08
C HIS A 9 -14.23 -41.48 16.72
N TRP A 10 -14.57 -40.81 15.62
CA TRP A 10 -15.85 -40.99 14.92
C TRP A 10 -15.54 -41.41 13.49
N SER A 11 -15.86 -42.67 13.17
CA SER A 11 -15.94 -43.19 11.80
C SER A 11 -17.42 -43.20 11.40
N PRO A 12 -17.82 -42.70 10.22
CA PRO A 12 -19.16 -42.94 9.71
C PRO A 12 -19.17 -44.20 8.84
N GLY A 13 -19.84 -45.25 9.33
CA GLY A 13 -20.19 -46.43 8.54
C GLY A 13 -21.28 -46.11 7.53
N PHE A 14 -21.01 -46.36 6.25
CA PHE A 14 -22.00 -46.35 5.18
C PHE A 14 -22.88 -47.61 5.28
N ALA A 15 -24.16 -47.43 5.61
CA ALA A 15 -25.18 -48.45 5.44
C ALA A 15 -26.05 -48.12 4.22
N THR A 16 -25.88 -48.90 3.15
CA THR A 16 -26.71 -48.85 1.94
C THR A 16 -28.05 -49.53 2.20
N ARG A 17 -29.13 -48.75 2.30
CA ARG A 17 -30.51 -49.26 2.17
C ARG A 17 -31.01 -48.97 0.75
N ARG A 18 -31.15 -50.03 -0.06
CA ARG A 18 -31.97 -50.01 -1.27
C ARG A 18 -33.43 -49.86 -0.87
N ASN A 19 -34.16 -48.99 -1.56
CA ASN A 19 -35.62 -49.06 -1.63
C ASN A 19 -36.03 -49.05 -3.11
N PRO A 20 -36.93 -49.94 -3.56
CA PRO A 20 -37.36 -50.04 -4.94
C PRO A 20 -38.76 -49.42 -5.12
N SER A 21 -38.87 -48.38 -5.93
CA SER A 21 -40.07 -48.13 -6.74
C SER A 21 -39.77 -47.00 -7.71
N GLY A 22 -39.78 -47.32 -9.00
CA GLY A 22 -39.77 -46.34 -10.06
C GLY A 22 -41.09 -45.59 -10.12
N ASP A 23 -41.00 -44.27 -10.30
CA ASP A 23 -41.73 -43.52 -11.31
C ASP A 23 -41.10 -42.11 -11.42
N PRO A 24 -41.10 -41.49 -12.62
CA PRO A 24 -40.40 -40.23 -12.86
C PRO A 24 -41.24 -39.04 -12.39
N TYR A 25 -40.71 -38.27 -11.43
CA TYR A 25 -41.30 -36.99 -11.04
C TYR A 25 -40.99 -35.90 -12.08
N VAL A 26 -42.04 -35.44 -12.76
CA VAL A 26 -42.07 -34.16 -13.46
C VAL A 26 -42.11 -33.05 -12.41
N TYR A 27 -41.02 -32.30 -12.25
CA TYR A 27 -41.02 -31.08 -11.44
C TYR A 27 -41.51 -29.90 -12.28
N SER A 28 -42.76 -29.50 -12.05
CA SER A 28 -43.24 -28.16 -12.41
C SER A 28 -42.74 -27.16 -11.36
N PHE A 29 -41.88 -26.22 -11.76
CA PHE A 29 -41.56 -25.05 -10.95
C PHE A 29 -42.77 -24.11 -10.90
N ALA A 30 -43.50 -24.13 -9.79
CA ALA A 30 -44.40 -23.05 -9.40
C ALA A 30 -43.68 -22.19 -8.36
N GLY A 31 -43.70 -20.88 -8.55
CA GLY A 31 -42.93 -19.92 -7.76
C GLY A 31 -43.37 -19.84 -6.31
N GLU A 32 -42.38 -19.84 -5.42
CA GLU A 32 -42.51 -19.33 -4.06
C GLU A 32 -41.46 -18.24 -3.83
N SER A 33 -41.91 -17.00 -3.96
CA SER A 33 -41.25 -15.82 -3.45
C SER A 33 -41.70 -15.59 -2.00
N GLY A 34 -40.90 -16.05 -1.03
CA GLY A 34 -41.13 -15.69 0.36
C GLY A 34 -40.34 -16.50 1.38
N LEU A 35 -39.39 -15.82 2.06
CA LEU A 35 -38.66 -16.22 3.29
C LEU A 35 -37.50 -17.21 3.03
N ALA A 36 -36.27 -17.00 3.51
CA ALA A 36 -35.84 -16.36 4.74
C ALA A 36 -34.47 -15.64 4.60
N CYS A 37 -34.42 -14.36 5.00
CA CYS A 37 -33.19 -13.60 5.26
C CYS A 37 -33.25 -13.05 6.69
N GLY A 38 -33.24 -13.95 7.67
CA GLY A 38 -33.24 -13.62 9.10
C GLY A 38 -31.90 -13.10 9.63
N PRO A 39 -30.74 -13.69 9.28
CA PRO A 39 -29.48 -13.28 9.90
C PRO A 39 -28.83 -12.02 9.30
N LEU A 40 -29.02 -11.75 8.01
CA LEU A 40 -28.39 -10.58 7.35
C LEU A 40 -29.02 -9.24 7.77
N LYS A 41 -30.33 -9.23 8.06
CA LYS A 41 -31.06 -8.00 8.37
C LYS A 41 -30.67 -7.39 9.73
N ALA A 42 -30.28 -8.23 10.69
CA ALA A 42 -29.76 -7.79 11.98
C ALA A 42 -28.37 -7.15 11.88
N PHE A 43 -27.52 -7.61 10.95
CA PHE A 43 -26.19 -7.06 10.73
C PHE A 43 -26.22 -5.67 10.07
N PHE A 44 -27.16 -5.42 9.15
CA PHE A 44 -27.32 -4.11 8.52
C PHE A 44 -28.04 -3.08 9.41
N GLN A 45 -28.97 -3.51 10.29
CA GLN A 45 -29.61 -2.60 11.24
C GLN A 45 -28.67 -2.10 12.34
N ALA A 46 -27.62 -2.84 12.69
CA ALA A 46 -26.62 -2.41 13.68
C ALA A 46 -25.66 -1.31 13.16
N ASN A 47 -25.52 -1.15 11.84
CA ASN A 47 -24.51 -0.27 11.23
C ASN A 47 -25.09 0.94 10.48
N GLY A 48 -26.41 1.17 10.52
CA GLY A 48 -27.04 2.37 9.96
C GLY A 48 -26.87 2.57 8.45
N LYS A 49 -26.40 1.56 7.70
CA LYS A 49 -26.24 1.62 6.25
C LYS A 49 -27.41 0.93 5.56
N ALA A 50 -28.11 1.67 4.70
CA ALA A 50 -29.09 1.10 3.78
C ALA A 50 -28.37 0.12 2.83
N PRO A 51 -29.04 -0.98 2.39
CA PRO A 51 -28.48 -1.84 1.36
C PRO A 51 -28.31 -1.02 0.06
N CYS A 52 -27.07 -0.88 -0.41
CA CYS A 52 -26.79 -0.28 -1.72
C CYS A 52 -27.54 -1.06 -2.79
N THR A 53 -28.27 -0.37 -3.66
CA THR A 53 -28.83 -1.00 -4.85
C THR A 53 -27.72 -1.24 -5.85
N GLN A 54 -27.86 -2.27 -6.69
CA GLN A 54 -26.87 -2.62 -7.71
C GLN A 54 -26.54 -1.45 -8.66
N ASP A 55 -27.44 -0.48 -8.79
CA ASP A 55 -27.26 0.71 -9.63
C ASP A 55 -26.38 1.80 -8.95
N ASP A 56 -26.33 1.84 -7.61
CA ASP A 56 -25.51 2.81 -6.87
C ASP A 56 -24.01 2.48 -6.93
N GLU A 57 -23.65 1.18 -6.88
CA GLU A 57 -22.26 0.72 -7.05
C GLU A 57 -21.73 0.94 -8.47
N ILE A 58 -22.62 1.00 -9.47
CA ILE A 58 -22.27 1.24 -10.87
C ILE A 58 -21.91 2.71 -11.11
N GLN A 59 -22.61 3.67 -10.49
CA GLN A 59 -22.33 5.10 -10.69
C GLN A 59 -20.97 5.53 -10.11
N GLU A 60 -20.58 5.02 -8.95
CA GLU A 60 -19.32 5.40 -8.28
C GLU A 60 -18.08 4.96 -9.10
N PHE A 61 -18.20 3.88 -9.87
CA PHE A 61 -17.08 3.29 -10.62
C PHE A 61 -17.08 3.60 -12.13
N CYS A 62 -18.19 4.07 -12.71
CA CYS A 62 -18.20 4.49 -14.13
C CYS A 62 -17.45 5.81 -14.38
N GLY A 63 -17.22 6.64 -13.36
CA GLY A 63 -16.53 7.94 -13.49
C GLY A 63 -15.17 7.89 -14.22
N PRO A 64 -14.25 6.96 -13.87
CA PRO A 64 -12.95 6.77 -14.53
C PRO A 64 -13.01 6.31 -15.99
N ILE A 65 -14.10 5.67 -16.45
CA ILE A 65 -14.29 5.23 -17.84
C ILE A 65 -15.04 6.30 -18.64
N GLN A 66 -15.99 6.98 -17.98
CA GLN A 66 -16.80 8.03 -18.56
C GLN A 66 -15.97 9.28 -18.88
N ALA A 67 -14.96 9.62 -18.08
CA ALA A 67 -14.08 10.76 -18.35
C ALA A 67 -13.21 10.59 -19.62
N PRO A 68 -12.51 9.46 -19.86
CA PRO A 68 -11.84 9.19 -21.13
C PRO A 68 -12.80 9.16 -22.32
N ILE A 69 -13.97 8.50 -22.20
CA ILE A 69 -14.96 8.45 -23.30
C ILE A 69 -15.50 9.84 -23.60
N GLN A 70 -15.85 10.64 -22.57
CA GLN A 70 -16.32 12.01 -22.76
C GLN A 70 -15.22 12.94 -23.27
N LYS A 71 -13.96 12.73 -22.87
CA LYS A 71 -12.80 13.45 -23.41
C LYS A 71 -12.63 13.14 -24.90
N ILE A 72 -12.66 11.86 -25.27
CA ILE A 72 -12.60 11.40 -26.66
C ILE A 72 -13.77 11.99 -27.50
N LEU A 73 -14.99 11.97 -26.96
CA LEU A 73 -16.16 12.56 -27.61
C LEU A 73 -16.12 14.10 -27.66
N GLY A 74 -15.49 14.75 -26.67
CA GLY A 74 -15.27 16.18 -26.60
C GLY A 74 -14.26 16.67 -27.63
N ASP A 75 -13.11 15.99 -27.73
CA ASP A 75 -12.06 16.27 -28.72
C ASP A 75 -12.59 16.12 -30.17
N PHE A 76 -13.63 15.30 -30.38
CA PHE A 76 -14.31 15.14 -31.67
C PHE A 76 -15.27 16.30 -32.00
N LYS A 77 -15.89 16.94 -30.99
CA LYS A 77 -16.77 18.10 -31.20
C LYS A 77 -15.98 19.34 -31.64
N ASP A 78 -14.75 19.50 -31.16
CA ASP A 78 -13.91 20.66 -31.46
C ASP A 78 -13.20 20.57 -32.83
N LYS A 79 -13.12 19.37 -33.43
CA LYS A 79 -12.51 19.16 -34.77
C LYS A 79 -13.49 19.27 -35.95
N ARG A 80 -14.75 19.67 -35.75
CA ARG A 80 -15.67 19.90 -36.88
C ARG A 80 -15.22 21.11 -37.72
N PRO A 81 -15.14 20.99 -39.06
CA PRO A 81 -14.81 22.12 -39.92
C PRO A 81 -15.91 23.20 -39.82
N ARG A 82 -15.52 24.42 -39.44
CA ARG A 82 -16.39 25.61 -39.54
C ARG A 82 -16.64 25.90 -41.02
N ASN A 83 -17.75 25.39 -41.55
CA ASN A 83 -18.21 25.79 -42.88
C ASN A 83 -19.43 26.72 -42.79
N THR A 84 -19.19 27.95 -43.23
CA THR A 84 -20.06 28.93 -43.87
C THR A 84 -21.50 29.10 -43.39
N ARG A 85 -21.72 30.23 -42.71
CA ARG A 85 -22.99 30.95 -42.62
C ARG A 85 -23.64 31.08 -44.00
N HIS A 86 -24.81 30.49 -44.18
CA HIS A 86 -25.87 31.12 -44.96
C HIS A 86 -27.16 31.18 -44.14
N ARG A 87 -27.55 32.43 -43.90
CA ARG A 87 -28.79 32.91 -43.30
C ARG A 87 -29.91 32.66 -44.31
N ASN A 88 -31.00 32.01 -43.90
CA ASN A 88 -32.37 32.34 -44.32
C ASN A 88 -33.38 31.63 -43.42
N ASP A 89 -34.36 32.41 -43.01
CA ASP A 89 -35.45 32.11 -42.11
C ASP A 89 -36.41 31.06 -42.71
N VAL A 90 -36.64 29.96 -41.99
CA VAL A 90 -37.79 29.08 -42.17
C VAL A 90 -38.25 28.59 -40.79
N GLU A 91 -39.55 28.76 -40.54
CA GLU A 91 -40.28 28.38 -39.32
C GLU A 91 -40.10 26.91 -38.89
N PRO A 92 -40.23 26.60 -37.58
CA PRO A 92 -40.06 25.26 -37.08
C PRO A 92 -41.28 24.38 -37.41
N LYS A 93 -41.18 23.59 -38.48
CA LYS A 93 -42.02 22.39 -38.61
C LYS A 93 -41.59 21.37 -37.56
N LEU A 94 -42.54 20.90 -36.76
CA LEU A 94 -42.41 19.73 -35.89
C LEU A 94 -41.80 18.58 -36.70
N ILE A 95 -40.54 18.27 -36.43
CA ILE A 95 -39.91 17.04 -36.85
C ILE A 95 -40.45 15.96 -35.92
N THR A 96 -41.32 15.11 -36.46
CA THR A 96 -41.67 13.83 -35.84
C THR A 96 -40.38 13.02 -35.68
N THR A 97 -39.95 12.83 -34.44
CA THR A 97 -38.83 11.98 -34.05
C THR A 97 -39.17 10.52 -34.34
N ASN A 98 -38.96 10.12 -35.59
CA ASN A 98 -38.90 8.73 -36.02
C ASN A 98 -37.52 8.45 -36.66
N GLU A 99 -36.50 9.17 -36.20
CA GLU A 99 -35.11 8.87 -36.52
C GLU A 99 -34.67 7.69 -35.65
N ASN A 100 -34.45 6.59 -36.34
CA ASN A 100 -33.97 5.32 -35.84
C ASN A 100 -32.73 5.54 -34.94
N PRO A 101 -32.72 5.14 -33.65
CA PRO A 101 -31.61 5.37 -32.73
C PRO A 101 -30.31 4.63 -33.08
N PHE A 102 -30.25 3.96 -34.23
CA PHE A 102 -29.13 3.13 -34.70
C PHE A 102 -28.14 3.85 -35.64
N VAL A 103 -28.05 5.19 -35.63
CA VAL A 103 -27.05 5.95 -36.43
C VAL A 103 -25.63 5.95 -35.81
N TYR A 104 -25.44 5.32 -34.65
CA TYR A 104 -24.15 5.26 -33.96
C TYR A 104 -23.04 4.32 -34.52
N PRO A 105 -23.30 3.29 -35.36
CA PRO A 105 -22.25 2.37 -35.80
C PRO A 105 -21.13 3.05 -36.59
N GLU A 106 -21.48 3.99 -37.47
CA GLU A 106 -20.51 4.61 -38.36
C GLU A 106 -19.62 5.63 -37.61
N THR A 107 -20.19 6.36 -36.65
CA THR A 107 -19.40 7.29 -35.81
C THR A 107 -18.43 6.53 -34.92
N ALA A 108 -18.87 5.42 -34.33
CA ALA A 108 -18.03 4.59 -33.48
C ALA A 108 -16.95 3.85 -34.31
N ARG A 109 -17.27 3.43 -35.53
CA ARG A 109 -16.29 2.90 -36.50
C ARG A 109 -15.27 3.96 -36.91
N GLN A 110 -15.70 5.17 -37.24
CA GLN A 110 -14.80 6.29 -37.56
C GLN A 110 -13.92 6.66 -36.36
N LEU A 111 -14.47 6.60 -35.14
CA LEU A 111 -13.69 6.79 -33.93
C LEU A 111 -12.62 5.71 -33.79
N LEU A 112 -12.98 4.43 -33.95
CA LEU A 112 -12.03 3.32 -33.88
C LEU A 112 -10.96 3.44 -34.97
N LEU A 113 -11.33 3.79 -36.20
CA LEU A 113 -10.38 4.05 -37.30
C LEU A 113 -9.46 5.24 -37.00
N SER A 114 -9.99 6.34 -36.46
CA SER A 114 -9.17 7.50 -36.09
C SER A 114 -8.14 7.14 -35.02
N ILE A 115 -8.52 6.32 -34.05
CA ILE A 115 -7.61 5.91 -32.98
C ILE A 115 -6.57 4.92 -33.49
N CYS A 116 -6.94 3.99 -34.35
CA CYS A 116 -6.01 3.02 -34.92
C CYS A 116 -5.01 3.64 -35.91
N THR A 117 -5.36 4.78 -36.54
CA THR A 117 -4.50 5.46 -37.53
C THR A 117 -3.47 6.40 -36.90
N ASP A 118 -3.65 6.83 -35.65
CA ASP A 118 -2.72 7.73 -34.94
C ASP A 118 -1.38 7.08 -34.52
N GLY A 119 -1.06 5.88 -35.02
CA GLY A 119 0.30 5.29 -34.98
C GLY A 119 0.87 5.00 -33.59
N SER A 120 0.06 5.06 -32.55
CA SER A 120 0.46 4.78 -31.16
C SER A 120 0.47 3.26 -30.91
N ASN A 121 1.14 2.82 -29.82
CA ASN A 121 1.35 1.42 -29.34
C ASN A 121 0.09 0.53 -29.21
N TYR A 122 -1.04 0.90 -29.81
CA TYR A 122 -2.36 0.26 -29.71
C TYR A 122 -2.58 -0.84 -30.75
N GLN A 123 -1.51 -1.32 -31.38
CA GLN A 123 -1.53 -2.38 -32.39
C GLN A 123 -1.08 -3.75 -31.85
N GLU A 124 -0.80 -3.89 -30.55
CA GLU A 124 -0.48 -5.21 -29.99
C GLU A 124 -1.66 -6.17 -30.22
N PRO A 125 -1.45 -7.27 -30.97
CA PRO A 125 -2.52 -8.17 -31.34
C PRO A 125 -2.78 -9.14 -30.18
N ASN A 126 -3.54 -8.67 -29.20
CA ASN A 126 -3.80 -9.39 -27.94
C ASN A 126 -5.16 -10.10 -27.91
N ALA A 127 -5.79 -10.33 -29.07
CA ALA A 127 -7.04 -11.04 -29.16
C ALA A 127 -6.97 -12.24 -30.11
N TRP A 128 -7.69 -13.30 -29.77
CA TRP A 128 -7.86 -14.49 -30.60
C TRP A 128 -9.36 -14.79 -30.73
N LEU A 129 -9.81 -14.99 -31.97
CA LEU A 129 -11.21 -15.29 -32.29
C LEU A 129 -11.28 -16.62 -33.02
N HIS A 130 -12.02 -17.54 -32.42
CA HIS A 130 -12.15 -18.88 -32.94
C HIS A 130 -13.63 -19.24 -33.12
N ASP A 131 -14.08 -19.25 -34.38
CA ASP A 131 -15.45 -19.56 -34.78
C ASP A 131 -15.54 -20.98 -35.37
N ARG A 132 -16.48 -21.79 -34.87
CA ARG A 132 -16.70 -23.19 -35.27
C ARG A 132 -18.17 -23.43 -35.63
N GLN A 133 -18.37 -24.23 -36.68
CA GLN A 133 -19.67 -24.84 -36.98
C GLN A 133 -19.81 -26.16 -36.23
N THR A 134 -20.97 -26.38 -35.60
CA THR A 134 -21.29 -27.70 -35.05
C THR A 134 -21.62 -28.64 -36.22
N PRO A 135 -21.09 -29.87 -36.25
CA PRO A 135 -21.43 -30.83 -37.30
C PRO A 135 -22.94 -31.04 -37.39
N GLU A 136 -23.50 -30.92 -38.60
CA GLU A 136 -24.91 -31.21 -38.85
C GLU A 136 -25.12 -32.74 -38.83
N SER A 137 -25.42 -33.28 -37.64
CA SER A 137 -25.85 -34.67 -37.34
C SER A 137 -24.78 -35.74 -37.05
N ASP A 138 -25.21 -36.76 -36.30
CA ASP A 138 -24.44 -37.90 -35.75
C ASP A 138 -23.89 -38.89 -36.82
N THR A 139 -24.08 -38.64 -38.12
CA THR A 139 -23.85 -39.67 -39.14
C THR A 139 -22.39 -39.93 -39.49
N GLU A 140 -21.44 -39.08 -39.09
CA GLU A 140 -20.02 -39.28 -39.39
C GLU A 140 -19.15 -39.04 -38.15
N LYS A 141 -18.95 -40.10 -37.36
CA LYS A 141 -17.89 -40.13 -36.35
C LYS A 141 -16.54 -39.97 -37.05
N GLY A 142 -15.88 -38.84 -36.82
CA GLY A 142 -14.59 -38.48 -37.44
C GLY A 142 -14.60 -37.19 -38.25
N PHE A 143 -15.72 -36.46 -38.30
CA PHE A 143 -15.75 -35.19 -39.03
C PHE A 143 -14.99 -34.09 -38.28
N VAL A 144 -13.97 -33.52 -38.92
CA VAL A 144 -13.20 -32.38 -38.42
C VAL A 144 -14.11 -31.14 -38.40
N PRO A 145 -14.22 -30.41 -37.27
CA PRO A 145 -15.04 -29.20 -37.20
C PRO A 145 -14.65 -28.20 -38.29
N ILE A 146 -15.63 -27.64 -39.01
CA ILE A 146 -15.34 -26.64 -40.05
C ILE A 146 -15.02 -25.31 -39.38
N LEU A 147 -13.78 -24.87 -39.56
CA LEU A 147 -13.21 -23.65 -38.98
C LEU A 147 -13.46 -22.44 -39.89
N ARG A 148 -13.90 -21.31 -39.31
CA ARG A 148 -13.76 -20.03 -40.02
C ARG A 148 -12.29 -19.61 -40.00
N LYS A 149 -11.75 -19.29 -41.17
CA LYS A 149 -10.39 -18.75 -41.29
C LYS A 149 -10.33 -17.35 -40.67
N ASN A 150 -9.75 -17.27 -39.49
CA ASN A 150 -9.42 -16.02 -38.80
C ASN A 150 -7.91 -15.94 -38.60
N ASP A 151 -7.36 -14.72 -38.53
CA ASP A 151 -5.98 -14.53 -38.10
C ASP A 151 -5.84 -14.97 -36.63
N LEU A 152 -4.73 -15.64 -36.28
CA LEU A 152 -4.46 -16.11 -34.92
C LEU A 152 -4.36 -14.95 -33.91
N GLN A 153 -3.82 -13.81 -34.33
CA GLN A 153 -3.64 -12.64 -33.47
C GLN A 153 -4.31 -11.41 -34.09
N LEU A 154 -5.31 -10.89 -33.39
CA LEU A 154 -6.20 -9.82 -33.84
C LEU A 154 -5.94 -8.55 -33.05
N THR A 155 -5.72 -7.45 -33.79
CA THR A 155 -5.83 -6.09 -33.24
C THR A 155 -7.30 -5.73 -33.03
N PRO A 156 -7.64 -4.68 -32.27
CA PRO A 156 -9.02 -4.24 -32.10
C PRO A 156 -9.78 -4.03 -33.42
N LEU A 157 -9.11 -3.45 -34.44
CA LEU A 157 -9.72 -3.21 -35.76
C LEU A 157 -9.96 -4.51 -36.53
N LYS A 158 -9.02 -5.45 -36.49
CA LYS A 158 -9.19 -6.78 -37.11
C LYS A 158 -10.30 -7.55 -36.40
N LEU A 159 -10.34 -7.50 -35.07
CA LEU A 159 -11.38 -8.14 -34.28
C LEU A 159 -12.77 -7.57 -34.60
N HIS A 160 -12.91 -6.24 -34.68
CA HIS A 160 -14.16 -5.60 -35.09
C HIS A 160 -14.60 -6.08 -36.48
N SER A 161 -13.66 -6.10 -37.44
CA SER A 161 -13.95 -6.53 -38.81
C SER A 161 -14.41 -7.99 -38.86
N ALA A 162 -13.86 -8.86 -38.01
CA ALA A 162 -14.29 -10.25 -37.89
C ALA A 162 -15.65 -10.39 -37.18
N LEU A 163 -15.90 -9.63 -36.11
CA LEU A 163 -17.14 -9.72 -35.32
C LEU A 163 -18.36 -9.10 -36.02
N VAL A 164 -18.17 -8.14 -36.93
CA VAL A 164 -19.25 -7.56 -37.76
C VAL A 164 -19.78 -8.57 -38.79
N LYS A 165 -18.99 -9.59 -39.16
CA LYS A 165 -19.47 -10.64 -40.06
C LYS A 165 -20.62 -11.42 -39.39
N PRO A 166 -21.73 -11.66 -40.11
CA PRO A 166 -22.83 -12.50 -39.63
C PRO A 166 -22.34 -13.85 -39.08
N ARG A 167 -22.84 -14.22 -37.89
CA ARG A 167 -22.56 -15.53 -37.27
C ARG A 167 -23.21 -16.69 -38.01
N VAL A 168 -24.36 -16.46 -38.62
CA VAL A 168 -25.13 -17.50 -39.32
C VAL A 168 -25.50 -16.99 -40.70
N GLY A 169 -25.46 -17.88 -41.70
CA GLY A 169 -25.88 -17.57 -43.07
C GLY A 169 -24.92 -16.66 -43.82
N HIS A 170 -23.64 -16.65 -43.45
CA HIS A 170 -22.63 -15.97 -44.25
C HIS A 170 -22.36 -16.78 -45.53
N SER A 171 -22.49 -16.18 -46.70
CA SER A 171 -22.53 -16.94 -47.97
C SER A 171 -21.26 -17.75 -48.25
N ASN A 172 -20.13 -17.33 -47.70
CA ASN A 172 -18.80 -17.89 -48.01
C ASN A 172 -18.04 -18.40 -46.78
N GLU A 173 -18.67 -18.40 -45.59
CA GLU A 173 -18.03 -18.86 -44.36
C GLU A 173 -18.98 -19.81 -43.61
N PRO A 174 -18.46 -20.87 -42.96
CA PRO A 174 -19.29 -21.80 -42.18
C PRO A 174 -20.03 -21.07 -41.06
N ASN A 175 -21.06 -21.67 -40.46
CA ASN A 175 -21.75 -21.03 -39.32
C ASN A 175 -20.83 -20.97 -38.08
N ALA A 176 -20.97 -19.93 -37.26
CA ALA A 176 -20.22 -19.79 -36.01
C ALA A 176 -21.12 -20.16 -34.80
N ASP A 177 -21.52 -21.42 -34.73
CA ASP A 177 -22.33 -21.96 -33.63
C ASP A 177 -21.60 -21.79 -32.29
N ARG A 178 -20.32 -22.17 -32.25
CA ARG A 178 -19.40 -21.93 -31.13
C ARG A 178 -18.44 -20.81 -31.49
N ARG A 179 -18.49 -19.70 -30.75
CA ARG A 179 -17.55 -18.57 -30.88
C ARG A 179 -16.72 -18.44 -29.61
N LEU A 180 -15.41 -18.55 -29.70
CA LEU A 180 -14.49 -18.35 -28.58
C LEU A 180 -13.73 -17.06 -28.81
N LEU A 181 -13.74 -16.18 -27.82
CA LEU A 181 -13.00 -14.94 -27.84
C LEU A 181 -12.07 -14.89 -26.64
N HIS A 182 -10.77 -14.92 -26.90
CA HIS A 182 -9.72 -14.72 -25.92
C HIS A 182 -9.15 -13.33 -26.08
N ILE A 183 -9.09 -12.53 -25.02
CA ILE A 183 -8.45 -11.22 -25.02
C ILE A 183 -7.51 -11.13 -23.82
N GLU A 184 -6.23 -10.89 -24.11
CA GLU A 184 -5.20 -10.59 -23.11
C GLU A 184 -5.10 -9.09 -22.87
N ASP A 185 -4.92 -8.70 -21.60
CA ASP A 185 -4.85 -7.31 -21.16
C ASP A 185 -6.01 -6.46 -21.70
N LEU A 186 -7.23 -6.79 -21.27
CA LEU A 186 -8.45 -6.13 -21.73
C LEU A 186 -8.33 -4.60 -21.62
N ASN A 187 -8.26 -3.94 -22.78
CA ASN A 187 -8.06 -2.50 -22.90
C ASN A 187 -9.32 -1.78 -23.41
N PRO A 188 -9.39 -0.44 -23.31
CA PRO A 188 -10.58 0.32 -23.71
C PRO A 188 -11.02 0.11 -25.17
N TYR A 189 -10.10 -0.23 -26.08
CA TYR A 189 -10.44 -0.45 -27.49
C TYR A 189 -11.11 -1.79 -27.72
N PHE A 190 -10.61 -2.86 -27.09
CA PHE A 190 -11.31 -4.14 -27.12
C PHE A 190 -12.69 -4.03 -26.46
N ILE A 191 -12.82 -3.27 -25.37
CA ILE A 191 -14.12 -2.97 -24.74
C ILE A 191 -15.06 -2.24 -25.72
N LEU A 192 -14.56 -1.24 -26.45
CA LEU A 192 -15.35 -0.52 -27.44
C LEU A 192 -15.81 -1.43 -28.58
N VAL A 193 -14.92 -2.25 -29.13
CA VAL A 193 -15.24 -3.24 -30.16
C VAL A 193 -16.34 -4.17 -29.67
N LEU A 194 -16.17 -4.74 -28.48
CA LEU A 194 -17.14 -5.63 -27.87
C LEU A 194 -18.50 -4.97 -27.66
N ALA A 195 -18.53 -3.72 -27.16
CA ALA A 195 -19.75 -2.97 -26.97
C ALA A 195 -20.48 -2.67 -28.30
N MET A 196 -19.73 -2.47 -29.39
CA MET A 196 -20.30 -2.20 -30.71
C MET A 196 -20.84 -3.46 -31.40
N THR A 197 -20.21 -4.62 -31.17
CA THR A 197 -20.51 -5.85 -31.90
C THR A 197 -21.28 -6.89 -31.10
N ALA A 198 -21.54 -6.65 -29.81
CA ALA A 198 -22.27 -7.58 -28.96
C ALA A 198 -23.72 -7.78 -29.44
N PRO A 199 -24.15 -9.05 -29.62
CA PRO A 199 -25.58 -9.37 -29.72
C PRO A 199 -26.36 -8.83 -28.52
N HIS A 200 -27.61 -8.43 -28.74
CA HIS A 200 -28.44 -7.77 -27.70
C HIS A 200 -28.56 -8.60 -26.41
N ASP A 201 -28.73 -9.91 -26.53
CA ASP A 201 -28.79 -10.88 -25.44
C ASP A 201 -27.45 -11.04 -24.70
N HIS A 202 -26.32 -10.75 -25.35
CA HIS A 202 -25.00 -10.83 -24.73
C HIS A 202 -24.61 -9.54 -24.00
N VAL A 203 -25.30 -8.41 -24.21
CA VAL A 203 -24.92 -7.12 -23.64
C VAL A 203 -24.80 -7.16 -22.12
N ILE A 204 -25.77 -7.76 -21.42
CA ILE A 204 -25.76 -7.82 -19.96
C ILE A 204 -24.65 -8.74 -19.44
N PRO A 205 -24.54 -10.01 -19.89
CA PRO A 205 -23.43 -10.89 -19.51
C PRO A 205 -22.05 -10.26 -19.77
N LEU A 206 -21.86 -9.69 -20.96
CA LEU A 206 -20.59 -9.11 -21.38
C LEU A 206 -20.21 -7.88 -20.57
N ARG A 207 -21.16 -6.97 -20.32
CA ARG A 207 -20.95 -5.81 -19.44
C ARG A 207 -20.52 -6.25 -18.05
N ASN A 208 -21.20 -7.25 -17.49
CA ASN A 208 -20.88 -7.77 -16.16
C ASN A 208 -19.49 -8.43 -16.12
N ALA A 209 -19.13 -9.20 -17.15
CA ALA A 209 -17.82 -9.82 -17.27
C ALA A 209 -16.69 -8.77 -17.33
N ILE A 210 -16.85 -7.74 -18.18
CA ILE A 210 -15.89 -6.62 -18.28
C ILE A 210 -15.76 -5.91 -16.94
N TRP A 211 -16.88 -5.56 -16.30
CA TRP A 211 -16.86 -4.88 -15.01
C TRP A 211 -16.16 -5.72 -13.94
N ARG A 212 -16.50 -7.00 -13.79
CA ARG A 212 -15.86 -7.87 -12.81
C ARG A 212 -14.37 -8.02 -13.07
N HIS A 213 -13.98 -8.20 -14.34
CA HIS A 213 -12.59 -8.31 -14.72
C HIS A 213 -11.78 -7.06 -14.31
N LEU A 214 -12.30 -5.87 -14.60
CA LEU A 214 -11.67 -4.60 -14.25
C LEU A 214 -11.70 -4.31 -12.73
N ALA A 215 -12.80 -4.63 -12.07
CA ALA A 215 -13.01 -4.40 -10.64
C ALA A 215 -12.40 -5.50 -9.74
N TRP A 216 -11.76 -6.50 -10.34
CA TRP A 216 -11.13 -7.62 -9.65
C TRP A 216 -12.11 -8.36 -8.71
N LYS A 217 -13.31 -8.65 -9.22
CA LYS A 217 -14.40 -9.29 -8.46
C LYS A 217 -14.51 -10.77 -8.76
N THR A 218 -14.46 -11.59 -7.71
CA THR A 218 -14.72 -13.02 -7.77
C THR A 218 -16.18 -13.33 -8.10
N ALA A 219 -16.43 -14.31 -8.98
CA ALA A 219 -17.76 -14.84 -9.24
C ALA A 219 -17.68 -16.24 -9.88
N LEU A 220 -18.52 -17.17 -9.43
CA LEU A 220 -18.72 -18.49 -10.03
C LEU A 220 -20.21 -18.81 -9.92
N ARG A 221 -20.92 -18.84 -11.05
CA ARG A 221 -22.37 -19.05 -11.05
C ARG A 221 -22.92 -19.43 -12.42
N VAL A 222 -24.11 -20.03 -12.39
CA VAL A 222 -24.94 -20.30 -13.57
C VAL A 222 -26.22 -19.46 -13.47
N ILE A 223 -26.52 -18.74 -14.53
CA ILE A 223 -27.73 -17.91 -14.67
C ILE A 223 -28.54 -18.50 -15.81
N ILE A 224 -29.79 -18.88 -15.54
CA ILE A 224 -30.72 -19.37 -16.56
C ILE A 224 -31.88 -18.38 -16.61
N SER A 225 -32.04 -17.71 -17.75
CA SER A 225 -33.11 -16.73 -17.94
C SER A 225 -34.43 -17.48 -18.14
N SER A 226 -35.34 -17.36 -17.18
CA SER A 226 -36.70 -17.96 -17.27
C SER A 226 -37.70 -17.09 -18.03
N GLY A 227 -37.37 -15.81 -18.29
CA GLY A 227 -38.21 -14.87 -19.03
C GLY A 227 -37.71 -14.59 -20.44
N GLY A 228 -38.56 -14.80 -21.44
CA GLY A 228 -38.26 -14.49 -22.84
C GLY A 228 -37.60 -15.64 -23.60
N PHE A 229 -36.61 -15.32 -24.45
CA PHE A 229 -35.81 -16.32 -25.15
C PHE A 229 -34.95 -17.10 -24.15
N ALA A 230 -35.04 -18.43 -24.20
CA ALA A 230 -34.23 -19.31 -23.38
C ALA A 230 -32.75 -19.01 -23.64
N SER A 231 -32.10 -18.41 -22.65
CA SER A 231 -30.68 -18.07 -22.68
C SER A 231 -30.08 -18.43 -21.33
N TYR A 232 -28.80 -18.78 -21.35
CA TYR A 232 -28.05 -19.05 -20.14
C TYR A 232 -26.74 -18.26 -20.13
N THR A 233 -26.16 -18.14 -18.95
CA THR A 233 -24.85 -17.55 -18.73
C THR A 233 -24.09 -18.36 -17.69
N LEU A 234 -22.90 -18.85 -18.05
CA LEU A 234 -21.96 -19.50 -17.15
C LEU A 234 -20.84 -18.51 -16.89
N GLU A 235 -20.66 -18.09 -15.64
CA GLU A 235 -19.67 -17.08 -15.28
C GLU A 235 -18.59 -17.67 -14.37
N LEU A 236 -17.32 -17.37 -14.68
CA LEU A 236 -16.14 -17.72 -13.91
C LEU A 236 -15.20 -16.53 -13.83
N ASN A 237 -14.99 -15.97 -12.65
CA ASN A 237 -14.11 -14.84 -12.40
C ASN A 237 -13.23 -15.19 -11.20
N LEU A 238 -11.95 -15.45 -11.47
CA LEU A 238 -10.96 -15.90 -10.50
C LEU A 238 -9.86 -14.83 -10.37
N PRO A 239 -9.98 -13.89 -9.43
CA PRO A 239 -8.86 -13.06 -9.03
C PRO A 239 -7.83 -13.88 -8.25
N TYR A 240 -6.54 -13.62 -8.48
CA TYR A 240 -5.44 -14.27 -7.79
C TYR A 240 -4.23 -13.35 -7.71
N LEU A 241 -3.28 -13.67 -6.83
CA LEU A 241 -1.99 -13.00 -6.74
C LEU A 241 -0.93 -13.92 -7.34
N ALA A 242 -0.05 -13.34 -8.15
CA ALA A 242 0.99 -14.08 -8.84
C ALA A 242 2.35 -13.49 -8.44
N LEU A 243 3.25 -14.32 -7.90
CA LEU A 243 4.57 -13.88 -7.47
C LEU A 243 5.50 -13.76 -8.66
N ARG A 244 6.12 -12.60 -8.88
CA ARG A 244 6.99 -12.36 -10.04
C ARG A 244 8.27 -11.63 -9.63
N ARG A 245 9.34 -11.88 -10.38
CA ARG A 245 10.60 -11.12 -10.32
C ARG A 245 10.65 -10.11 -11.46
N TYR A 246 11.21 -8.95 -11.17
CA TYR A 246 11.39 -7.88 -12.15
C TYR A 246 12.79 -7.29 -12.01
N ARG A 247 13.51 -7.12 -13.13
CA ARG A 247 14.80 -6.40 -13.15
C ARG A 247 14.69 -4.91 -12.83
N SER A 248 13.48 -4.37 -12.93
CA SER A 248 13.16 -2.98 -12.62
C SER A 248 11.69 -2.92 -12.25
N PRO A 249 11.28 -2.03 -11.32
CA PRO A 249 9.87 -1.93 -10.98
C PRO A 249 9.11 -1.62 -12.27
N PRO A 250 8.04 -2.38 -12.59
CA PRO A 250 7.29 -2.15 -13.82
C PRO A 250 6.97 -0.65 -13.87
N SER A 251 7.35 0.03 -14.95
CA SER A 251 7.29 1.49 -15.00
C SER A 251 5.83 1.94 -15.07
N TRP A 252 5.16 2.02 -13.91
CA TRP A 252 3.75 2.42 -13.76
C TRP A 252 3.46 3.82 -14.32
N THR A 253 4.52 4.60 -14.57
CA THR A 253 4.49 5.99 -15.00
C THR A 253 4.40 6.17 -16.52
N SER A 254 4.68 5.13 -17.33
CA SER A 254 4.82 5.30 -18.78
C SER A 254 3.64 4.71 -19.55
N THR A 255 2.58 5.51 -19.72
CA THR A 255 1.59 5.47 -20.83
C THR A 255 0.93 4.13 -21.24
N SER A 256 1.15 3.02 -20.54
CA SER A 256 0.62 1.74 -20.97
C SER A 256 -0.88 1.68 -20.68
N ASN A 257 -1.66 1.37 -21.72
CA ASN A 257 -3.11 1.20 -21.65
C ASN A 257 -3.54 -0.09 -20.91
N ARG A 258 -2.64 -0.69 -20.13
CA ARG A 258 -2.92 -1.91 -19.39
C ARG A 258 -3.78 -1.60 -18.17
N PRO A 259 -4.70 -2.50 -17.77
CA PRO A 259 -5.39 -2.38 -16.50
C PRO A 259 -4.35 -2.18 -15.38
N ARG A 260 -4.50 -1.12 -14.58
CA ARG A 260 -3.60 -0.87 -13.44
C ARG A 260 -3.91 -1.89 -12.34
N ARG A 261 -3.35 -3.08 -12.45
CA ARG A 261 -3.32 -4.09 -11.39
C ARG A 261 -2.42 -3.61 -10.26
N ARG A 262 -2.76 -3.88 -9.00
CA ARG A 262 -1.86 -3.50 -7.91
C ARG A 262 -0.66 -4.43 -7.88
N PHE A 263 0.48 -3.83 -7.55
CA PHE A 263 1.71 -4.56 -7.29
C PHE A 263 2.08 -4.39 -5.84
N HIS A 264 2.27 -5.52 -5.18
CA HIS A 264 2.70 -5.61 -3.80
C HIS A 264 4.20 -5.86 -3.83
N ASN A 265 4.97 -4.84 -3.48
CA ASN A 265 6.42 -4.99 -3.35
C ASN A 265 6.72 -5.91 -2.17
N LEU A 266 7.48 -6.99 -2.41
CA LEU A 266 7.85 -7.98 -1.41
C LEU A 266 9.36 -8.01 -1.17
N LYS A 267 10.09 -6.96 -1.57
CA LYS A 267 11.54 -6.84 -1.37
C LYS A 267 11.96 -7.02 0.09
N SER A 268 11.11 -6.61 1.04
CA SER A 268 11.38 -6.76 2.48
C SER A 268 11.39 -8.22 2.95
N PHE A 269 10.72 -9.13 2.25
CA PHE A 269 10.60 -10.54 2.64
C PHE A 269 11.79 -11.40 2.19
N ASN A 270 12.67 -10.89 1.33
CA ASN A 270 13.82 -11.63 0.80
C ASN A 270 13.46 -13.05 0.29
N LEU A 271 12.36 -13.17 -0.46
CA LEU A 271 11.73 -14.45 -0.83
C LEU A 271 12.62 -15.41 -1.65
N PHE A 272 13.70 -14.90 -2.24
CA PHE A 272 14.57 -15.62 -3.15
C PHE A 272 16.01 -15.74 -2.66
N GLY A 273 16.25 -15.46 -1.37
CA GLY A 273 17.57 -15.59 -0.77
C GLY A 273 18.59 -14.54 -1.19
N LEU A 274 19.79 -14.63 -0.60
CA LEU A 274 20.87 -13.64 -0.68
C LEU A 274 21.51 -13.46 -2.07
N HIS A 275 21.18 -14.31 -3.04
CA HIS A 275 21.86 -14.34 -4.34
C HIS A 275 21.15 -13.54 -5.45
N THR A 276 20.02 -12.90 -5.16
CA THR A 276 19.39 -12.00 -6.14
C THR A 276 20.29 -10.80 -6.42
N SER A 277 20.39 -10.40 -7.69
CA SER A 277 21.07 -9.16 -8.07
C SER A 277 20.46 -8.00 -7.27
N LYS A 278 21.27 -7.03 -6.84
CA LYS A 278 20.80 -5.87 -6.03
C LYS A 278 19.63 -5.11 -6.68
N ASP A 279 19.45 -5.27 -7.99
CA ASP A 279 18.47 -4.58 -8.81
C ASP A 279 17.16 -5.37 -9.01
N ASP A 280 17.12 -6.66 -8.64
CA ASP A 280 15.91 -7.46 -8.80
C ASP A 280 14.87 -7.08 -7.72
N ILE A 281 13.64 -6.91 -8.18
CA ILE A 281 12.49 -6.60 -7.35
C ILE A 281 11.52 -7.75 -7.45
N CYS A 282 11.32 -8.43 -6.31
CA CYS A 282 10.24 -9.37 -6.16
C CYS A 282 8.96 -8.64 -5.72
N GLY A 283 7.84 -9.02 -6.32
CA GLY A 283 6.54 -8.67 -5.77
C GLY A 283 5.41 -9.53 -6.30
N ALA A 284 4.27 -9.46 -5.61
CA ALA A 284 3.05 -10.11 -6.06
C ALA A 284 2.22 -9.12 -6.88
N ILE A 285 1.79 -9.54 -8.07
CA ILE A 285 0.90 -8.76 -8.93
C ILE A 285 -0.51 -9.34 -8.88
N GLU A 286 -1.52 -8.46 -8.78
CA GLU A 286 -2.92 -8.85 -8.94
C GLU A 286 -3.16 -9.33 -10.38
N ARG A 287 -3.67 -10.55 -10.51
CA ARG A 287 -4.05 -11.16 -11.80
C ARG A 287 -5.53 -11.56 -11.78
N HIS A 288 -6.12 -11.66 -12.96
CA HIS A 288 -7.52 -12.03 -13.10
C HIS A 288 -7.80 -12.84 -14.37
N SER A 289 -8.43 -13.99 -14.19
CA SER A 289 -9.06 -14.77 -15.26
C SER A 289 -10.58 -14.60 -15.19
N SER A 290 -11.18 -13.98 -16.21
CA SER A 290 -12.63 -13.79 -16.31
C SER A 290 -13.17 -14.46 -17.57
N ILE A 291 -13.98 -15.49 -17.40
CA ILE A 291 -14.66 -16.22 -18.45
C ILE A 291 -16.18 -16.05 -18.30
N THR A 292 -16.87 -15.85 -19.42
CA THR A 292 -18.32 -15.84 -19.49
C THR A 292 -18.77 -16.54 -20.76
N ILE A 293 -19.52 -17.65 -20.59
CA ILE A 293 -20.17 -18.35 -21.69
C ILE A 293 -21.63 -17.96 -21.70
N THR A 294 -22.15 -17.50 -22.83
CA THR A 294 -23.56 -17.21 -23.01
C THR A 294 -24.08 -17.79 -24.32
N GLY A 295 -25.30 -18.29 -24.32
CA GLY A 295 -25.89 -18.93 -25.48
C GLY A 295 -27.37 -19.20 -25.31
N SER A 296 -28.01 -19.54 -26.42
CA SER A 296 -29.41 -19.98 -26.48
C SER A 296 -29.54 -21.50 -26.35
N SER A 297 -28.49 -22.25 -26.67
CA SER A 297 -28.42 -23.72 -26.52
C SER A 297 -27.01 -24.15 -26.12
N ASN A 298 -26.83 -25.41 -25.71
CA ASN A 298 -25.50 -25.91 -25.37
C ASN A 298 -24.56 -26.05 -26.58
N GLN A 299 -25.10 -26.07 -27.81
CA GLN A 299 -24.33 -26.17 -29.04
C GLN A 299 -24.05 -24.80 -29.66
N GLN A 300 -24.91 -23.80 -29.38
CA GLN A 300 -24.79 -22.45 -29.91
C GLN A 300 -24.52 -21.45 -28.78
N TYR A 301 -23.25 -21.07 -28.66
CA TYR A 301 -22.79 -20.19 -27.58
C TYR A 301 -21.61 -19.31 -27.99
N THR A 302 -21.35 -18.29 -27.18
CA THR A 302 -20.15 -17.48 -27.22
C THR A 302 -19.46 -17.51 -25.88
N CYS A 303 -18.18 -17.86 -25.89
CA CYS A 303 -17.28 -17.78 -24.75
C CYS A 303 -16.45 -16.51 -24.87
N TYR A 304 -16.54 -15.65 -23.86
CA TYR A 304 -15.67 -14.48 -23.68
C TYR A 304 -14.67 -14.79 -22.58
N GLY A 305 -13.37 -14.77 -22.89
CA GLY A 305 -12.27 -14.94 -21.95
C GLY A 305 -11.41 -13.68 -21.90
N PHE A 306 -11.24 -13.12 -20.70
CA PHE A 306 -10.38 -11.98 -20.42
C PHE A 306 -9.29 -12.40 -19.43
N PHE A 307 -8.04 -12.18 -19.82
CA PHE A 307 -6.88 -12.62 -19.05
C PHE A 307 -5.87 -11.49 -18.94
N ASP A 308 -5.17 -11.41 -17.82
CA ASP A 308 -4.00 -10.53 -17.71
C ASP A 308 -2.80 -11.22 -18.36
N LYS A 309 -2.06 -10.50 -19.22
CA LYS A 309 -0.96 -11.03 -20.04
C LYS A 309 0.20 -11.54 -19.19
N ARG A 310 0.64 -12.78 -19.40
CA ARG A 310 1.81 -13.31 -18.69
C ARG A 310 3.08 -12.62 -19.18
N ASP A 311 4.00 -12.36 -18.25
CA ASP A 311 5.29 -11.77 -18.61
C ASP A 311 6.16 -12.90 -19.19
N PRO A 312 6.73 -12.79 -20.41
CA PRO A 312 7.46 -13.91 -21.03
C PRO A 312 8.64 -14.43 -20.19
N GLN A 313 9.26 -13.55 -19.39
CA GLN A 313 10.34 -13.91 -18.45
C GLN A 313 9.90 -14.89 -17.35
N GLU A 314 8.59 -15.04 -17.13
CA GLU A 314 8.00 -15.99 -16.18
C GLU A 314 8.26 -17.45 -16.56
N ILE A 315 8.48 -17.73 -17.85
CA ILE A 315 8.65 -19.10 -18.36
C ILE A 315 10.03 -19.65 -18.01
N GLU A 316 11.06 -18.81 -18.02
CA GLU A 316 12.45 -19.24 -17.84
C GLU A 316 12.74 -19.60 -16.37
N GLU A 317 12.23 -18.83 -15.39
CA GLU A 317 12.56 -19.03 -13.97
C GLU A 317 12.04 -20.35 -13.37
N LYS A 318 11.00 -20.95 -13.97
CA LYS A 318 10.42 -22.20 -13.46
C LYS A 318 11.27 -23.43 -13.76
N LEU A 319 12.14 -23.35 -14.76
CA LEU A 319 13.00 -24.46 -15.16
C LEU A 319 14.28 -24.51 -14.30
N GLU A 320 14.68 -23.41 -13.67
CA GLU A 320 15.96 -23.35 -12.93
C GLU A 320 15.86 -23.71 -11.43
N GLU A 321 14.65 -23.72 -10.82
CA GLU A 321 14.51 -23.94 -9.37
C GLU A 321 14.35 -25.42 -8.95
N ASP A 322 14.14 -26.35 -9.88
CA ASP A 322 13.97 -27.79 -9.58
C ASP A 322 15.26 -28.63 -9.81
N ASP A 323 16.34 -28.03 -10.33
CA ASP A 323 17.57 -28.75 -10.73
C ASP A 323 18.63 -28.90 -9.61
N ASP A 324 18.41 -28.36 -8.41
CA ASP A 324 19.37 -28.50 -7.30
C ASP A 324 19.39 -29.92 -6.68
N ASP A 325 18.56 -30.85 -7.17
CA ASP A 325 18.51 -32.27 -6.77
C ASP A 325 18.79 -33.24 -7.94
N GLU A 326 19.43 -32.81 -9.05
CA GLU A 326 19.84 -33.72 -10.13
C GLU A 326 20.97 -34.68 -9.72
N THR A 327 20.56 -35.91 -9.39
CA THR A 327 21.32 -37.12 -9.71
C THR A 327 21.68 -37.14 -11.19
N GLU A 328 22.98 -37.00 -11.49
CA GLU A 328 23.60 -37.22 -12.80
C GLU A 328 23.25 -38.62 -13.35
N GLU A 329 22.10 -38.79 -13.99
CA GLU A 329 21.85 -39.94 -14.87
C GLU A 329 22.11 -39.49 -16.31
N THR A 330 23.38 -39.65 -16.71
CA THR A 330 23.87 -39.64 -18.08
C THR A 330 23.08 -40.64 -18.94
N GLU A 331 22.12 -40.17 -19.71
CA GLU A 331 21.60 -40.90 -20.87
C GLU A 331 22.30 -40.38 -22.13
N GLU A 332 23.32 -41.14 -22.55
CA GLU A 332 23.91 -41.07 -23.89
C GLU A 332 22.88 -41.67 -24.86
N GLU A 333 22.11 -40.84 -25.58
CA GLU A 333 21.29 -41.32 -26.70
C GLU A 333 21.98 -41.05 -28.04
N ASP A 334 22.27 -42.15 -28.73
CA ASP A 334 22.83 -42.26 -30.07
C ASP A 334 21.83 -41.73 -31.13
N ASP A 335 22.28 -40.73 -31.88
CA ASP A 335 21.59 -40.01 -32.95
C ASP A 335 21.48 -40.87 -34.23
N ASP A 336 20.43 -41.69 -34.31
CA ASP A 336 20.06 -42.45 -35.50
C ASP A 336 19.21 -41.58 -36.44
N GLY A 337 19.89 -40.88 -37.37
CA GLY A 337 19.28 -39.95 -38.34
C GLY A 337 18.29 -40.59 -39.32
N GLU A 338 17.04 -40.77 -38.90
CA GLU A 338 15.91 -41.06 -39.79
C GLU A 338 15.34 -39.77 -40.39
N ASN A 339 15.25 -39.74 -41.73
CA ASN A 339 14.67 -38.65 -42.50
C ASN A 339 13.14 -38.69 -42.35
N ASP A 340 12.59 -37.86 -41.48
CA ASP A 340 11.14 -37.68 -41.38
C ASP A 340 10.59 -37.00 -42.63
N GLU A 341 9.83 -37.77 -43.41
CA GLU A 341 8.97 -37.24 -44.47
C GLU A 341 7.90 -36.34 -43.82
N GLU A 342 8.01 -35.05 -44.10
CA GLU A 342 7.11 -33.95 -43.71
C GLU A 342 5.67 -34.23 -44.20
N THR A 343 4.97 -35.12 -43.49
CA THR A 343 3.54 -35.32 -43.64
C THR A 343 2.86 -34.08 -43.09
N GLY A 344 1.97 -33.46 -43.89
CA GLY A 344 1.28 -32.23 -43.53
C GLY A 344 0.29 -32.45 -42.39
N GLU A 345 0.81 -32.58 -41.17
CA GLU A 345 0.04 -32.66 -39.94
C GLU A 345 -0.78 -31.38 -39.79
N GLU A 346 -2.10 -31.53 -39.65
CA GLU A 346 -2.97 -30.41 -39.35
C GLU A 346 -2.50 -29.77 -38.04
N GLU A 347 -2.04 -28.52 -38.08
CA GLU A 347 -1.57 -27.80 -36.90
C GLU A 347 -2.62 -27.88 -35.78
N ASP A 348 -2.26 -28.55 -34.69
CA ASP A 348 -3.08 -28.67 -33.50
C ASP A 348 -3.29 -27.29 -32.87
N ILE A 349 -4.44 -26.68 -33.15
CA ILE A 349 -4.78 -25.35 -32.63
C ILE A 349 -5.13 -25.48 -31.14
N GLU A 350 -4.28 -24.91 -30.30
CA GLU A 350 -4.49 -24.82 -28.85
C GLU A 350 -5.72 -23.96 -28.49
N ASP A 351 -6.53 -24.42 -27.53
CA ASP A 351 -7.60 -23.62 -26.94
C ASP A 351 -7.04 -22.67 -25.87
N LEU A 352 -6.72 -21.44 -26.26
CA LEU A 352 -6.14 -20.44 -25.33
C LEU A 352 -7.01 -20.12 -24.11
N ILE A 353 -8.33 -20.42 -24.14
CA ILE A 353 -9.23 -20.20 -23.00
C ILE A 353 -9.16 -21.39 -22.04
N ALA A 354 -9.13 -22.62 -22.56
CA ALA A 354 -9.15 -23.85 -21.78
C ALA A 354 -7.76 -24.40 -21.41
N SER A 355 -6.69 -23.99 -22.08
CA SER A 355 -5.33 -24.47 -21.80
C SER A 355 -4.63 -23.74 -20.65
N ILE A 356 -3.74 -24.47 -19.97
CA ILE A 356 -2.83 -23.94 -18.96
C ILE A 356 -1.47 -23.75 -19.67
N GLY A 357 -1.23 -22.57 -20.25
CA GLY A 357 -0.06 -22.34 -21.14
C GLY A 357 1.35 -22.41 -20.51
N HIS A 358 1.62 -23.35 -19.60
CA HIS A 358 2.93 -23.61 -18.98
C HIS A 358 3.21 -25.08 -18.66
N ALA A 359 2.19 -25.95 -18.57
CA ALA A 359 2.45 -27.37 -18.32
C ALA A 359 2.34 -28.10 -19.66
N GLN A 360 3.48 -28.60 -20.17
CA GLN A 360 3.52 -29.40 -21.40
C GLN A 360 2.54 -30.58 -21.39
N GLU A 361 2.06 -30.99 -20.22
CA GLU A 361 1.24 -32.18 -20.03
C GLU A 361 -0.27 -31.99 -20.22
N GLU A 362 -0.79 -30.76 -20.35
CA GLU A 362 -2.26 -30.54 -20.35
C GLU A 362 -2.72 -29.48 -21.36
N TYR A 363 -2.33 -29.65 -22.62
CA TYR A 363 -2.90 -28.89 -23.74
C TYR A 363 -4.33 -29.36 -24.04
N VAL A 364 -5.27 -28.43 -24.03
CA VAL A 364 -6.63 -28.69 -24.52
C VAL A 364 -6.67 -28.27 -25.98
N LEU A 365 -6.77 -29.26 -26.86
CA LEU A 365 -6.98 -28.99 -28.28
C LEU A 365 -8.33 -28.31 -28.47
N ALA A 366 -8.34 -27.18 -29.18
CA ALA A 366 -9.58 -26.49 -29.48
C ALA A 366 -10.52 -27.38 -30.29
N ASN A 367 -9.95 -28.30 -31.07
CA ASN A 367 -10.58 -29.33 -31.92
C ASN A 367 -11.18 -30.52 -31.18
N GLY A 368 -11.01 -30.63 -29.86
CA GLY A 368 -11.59 -31.72 -29.08
C GLY A 368 -13.13 -31.74 -29.10
N ASP A 369 -13.71 -32.87 -28.64
CA ASP A 369 -15.15 -33.18 -28.60
C ASP A 369 -16.01 -32.27 -27.67
N LEU A 370 -15.51 -31.09 -27.30
CA LEU A 370 -16.14 -30.15 -26.34
C LEU A 370 -17.14 -29.22 -27.02
N ASN A 371 -18.12 -29.81 -27.72
CA ASN A 371 -19.20 -29.06 -28.36
C ASN A 371 -20.32 -28.64 -27.39
N ASP A 372 -20.47 -29.30 -26.24
CA ASP A 372 -21.42 -28.90 -25.19
C ASP A 372 -20.83 -27.78 -24.31
N ALA A 373 -21.53 -26.66 -24.23
CA ALA A 373 -21.11 -25.48 -23.46
C ALA A 373 -20.87 -25.78 -21.96
N ARG A 374 -21.62 -26.70 -21.35
CA ARG A 374 -21.47 -27.04 -19.93
C ARG A 374 -20.22 -27.90 -19.73
N SER A 375 -20.01 -28.91 -20.57
CA SER A 375 -18.77 -29.72 -20.55
C SER A 375 -17.54 -28.85 -20.83
N TYR A 376 -17.63 -27.91 -21.78
CA TYR A 376 -16.56 -26.95 -22.06
C TYR A 376 -16.30 -26.00 -20.88
N PHE A 377 -17.35 -25.48 -20.23
CA PHE A 377 -17.21 -24.66 -19.03
C PHE A 377 -16.52 -25.43 -17.88
N LEU A 378 -16.85 -26.71 -17.68
CA LEU A 378 -16.17 -27.55 -16.68
C LEU A 378 -14.70 -27.75 -17.01
N GLN A 379 -14.35 -27.92 -18.29
CA GLN A 379 -12.94 -27.99 -18.71
C GLN A 379 -12.20 -26.69 -18.35
N ILE A 380 -12.76 -25.53 -18.69
CA ILE A 380 -12.17 -24.23 -18.35
C ILE A 380 -12.05 -24.07 -16.84
N LEU A 381 -13.11 -24.40 -16.09
CA LEU A 381 -13.12 -24.29 -14.63
C LEU A 381 -12.02 -25.12 -14.00
N TYR A 382 -11.84 -26.36 -14.45
CA TYR A 382 -10.77 -27.26 -14.01
C TYR A 382 -9.39 -26.68 -14.32
N CYS A 383 -9.12 -26.33 -15.58
CA CYS A 383 -7.80 -25.85 -15.97
C CYS A 383 -7.43 -24.53 -15.27
N ARG A 384 -8.37 -23.59 -15.20
CA ARG A 384 -8.13 -22.27 -14.58
C ARG A 384 -8.09 -22.33 -13.06
N SER A 385 -8.89 -23.16 -12.40
CA SER A 385 -8.77 -23.34 -10.95
C SER A 385 -7.45 -24.01 -10.59
N LYS A 386 -6.99 -25.00 -11.37
CA LYS A 386 -5.69 -25.66 -11.19
C LYS A 386 -4.55 -24.67 -11.33
N GLN A 387 -4.53 -23.86 -12.39
CA GLN A 387 -3.55 -22.79 -12.57
C GLN A 387 -3.53 -21.83 -11.36
N VAL A 388 -4.69 -21.35 -10.92
CA VAL A 388 -4.80 -20.44 -9.78
C VAL A 388 -4.33 -21.09 -8.48
N CYS A 389 -4.65 -22.36 -8.26
CA CYS A 389 -4.19 -23.12 -7.10
C CYS A 389 -2.66 -23.21 -7.07
N LEU A 390 -2.02 -23.53 -8.20
CA LEU A 390 -0.55 -23.60 -8.30
C LEU A 390 0.12 -22.26 -7.99
N GLU A 391 -0.43 -21.14 -8.46
CA GLU A 391 0.07 -19.80 -8.12
C GLU A 391 -0.03 -19.50 -6.63
N TRP A 392 -1.14 -19.90 -5.99
CA TRP A 392 -1.32 -19.76 -4.54
C TRP A 392 -0.35 -20.63 -3.74
N GLN A 393 -0.18 -21.90 -4.14
CA GLN A 393 0.78 -22.81 -3.51
C GLN A 393 2.19 -22.24 -3.57
N TYR A 394 2.60 -21.77 -4.74
CA TYR A 394 3.92 -21.16 -4.93
C TYR A 394 4.10 -19.91 -4.06
N LEU A 395 3.14 -18.98 -4.09
CA LEU A 395 3.20 -17.74 -3.33
C LEU A 395 3.24 -18.00 -1.81
N ILE A 396 2.39 -18.88 -1.29
CA ILE A 396 2.31 -19.18 0.15
C ILE A 396 3.62 -19.83 0.62
N ARG A 397 4.13 -20.84 -0.10
CA ARG A 397 5.41 -21.49 0.24
C ARG A 397 6.58 -20.51 0.28
N LYS A 398 6.67 -19.60 -0.69
CA LYS A 398 7.74 -18.58 -0.71
C LYS A 398 7.59 -17.62 0.47
N ILE A 399 6.37 -17.18 0.79
CA ILE A 399 6.11 -16.28 1.92
C ILE A 399 6.43 -16.95 3.25
N GLU A 400 6.03 -18.21 3.45
CA GLU A 400 6.36 -18.98 4.65
C GLU A 400 7.87 -19.07 4.84
N ARG A 401 8.60 -19.50 3.80
CA ARG A 401 10.08 -19.55 3.81
C ARG A 401 10.70 -18.18 4.09
N GLY A 402 10.17 -17.10 3.51
CA GLY A 402 10.63 -15.74 3.77
C GLY A 402 10.43 -15.31 5.23
N ILE A 403 9.34 -15.74 5.86
CA ILE A 403 9.07 -15.49 7.28
C ILE A 403 10.03 -16.30 8.17
N GLU A 404 10.31 -17.55 7.83
CA GLU A 404 11.26 -18.41 8.55
C GLU A 404 12.68 -17.87 8.47
N ASN A 405 13.17 -17.56 7.27
CA ASN A 405 14.48 -16.95 7.05
C ASN A 405 14.64 -15.66 7.85
N TRP A 406 13.59 -14.81 7.87
CA TRP A 406 13.63 -13.58 8.64
C TRP A 406 13.78 -13.85 10.14
N LYS A 407 13.05 -14.83 10.68
CA LYS A 407 13.11 -15.22 12.10
C LYS A 407 14.51 -15.73 12.48
N ASP A 408 15.13 -16.50 11.59
CA ASP A 408 16.47 -17.06 11.80
C ASP A 408 17.55 -15.97 11.76
N ASP A 409 17.43 -15.01 10.85
CA ASP A 409 18.36 -13.87 10.72
C ASP A 409 18.21 -12.84 11.86
N HIS A 410 17.03 -12.76 12.47
CA HIS A 410 16.69 -11.77 13.51
C HIS A 410 16.14 -12.46 14.77
N PRO A 411 16.93 -13.33 15.44
CA PRO A 411 16.47 -14.01 16.64
C PRO A 411 16.07 -12.98 17.69
N PHE A 412 14.91 -13.21 18.31
CA PHE A 412 14.39 -12.31 19.33
C PHE A 412 15.42 -12.08 20.44
N GLY A 413 15.76 -10.81 20.66
CA GLY A 413 16.64 -10.38 21.76
C GLY A 413 17.90 -9.62 21.34
N PHE A 414 18.27 -9.65 20.05
CA PHE A 414 19.53 -9.04 19.60
C PHE A 414 19.46 -8.23 18.31
N SER A 415 18.29 -8.07 17.68
CA SER A 415 18.18 -7.16 16.54
C SER A 415 18.59 -5.76 16.97
N THR A 416 19.58 -5.22 16.27
CA THR A 416 20.11 -3.86 16.47
C THR A 416 19.11 -2.79 16.07
N ASP A 417 18.02 -3.14 15.37
CA ASP A 417 17.02 -2.21 14.87
C ASP A 417 15.57 -2.73 15.07
N PRO A 418 14.91 -2.37 16.20
CA PRO A 418 13.52 -2.73 16.44
C PRO A 418 12.54 -2.04 15.48
N GLU A 419 12.89 -0.88 14.93
CA GLU A 419 12.01 -0.15 14.00
C GLU A 419 11.90 -0.91 12.67
N LYS A 420 13.03 -1.41 12.16
CA LYS A 420 13.05 -2.26 10.96
C LYS A 420 12.22 -3.53 11.15
N ALA A 421 12.30 -4.17 12.32
CA ALA A 421 11.51 -5.36 12.62
C ALA A 421 10.00 -5.06 12.64
N ILE A 422 9.58 -4.01 13.34
CA ILE A 422 8.17 -3.60 13.40
C ILE A 422 7.63 -3.26 12.00
N SER A 423 8.41 -2.53 11.20
CA SER A 423 8.04 -2.20 9.82
C SER A 423 7.84 -3.46 8.99
N TRP A 424 8.76 -4.43 9.09
CA TRP A 424 8.69 -5.69 8.37
C TRP A 424 7.44 -6.50 8.77
N TYR A 425 7.18 -6.65 10.07
CA TYR A 425 5.99 -7.36 10.57
C TYR A 425 4.69 -6.71 10.11
N THR A 426 4.64 -5.38 10.15
CA THR A 426 3.45 -4.63 9.71
C THR A 426 3.19 -4.86 8.21
N GLU A 427 4.24 -4.84 7.39
CA GLU A 427 4.13 -5.13 5.96
C GLU A 427 3.71 -6.58 5.71
N ALA A 428 4.29 -7.54 6.43
CA ALA A 428 3.94 -8.95 6.38
C ALA A 428 2.48 -9.21 6.72
N ILE A 429 2.00 -8.73 7.87
CA ILE A 429 0.59 -8.88 8.28
C ILE A 429 -0.34 -8.27 7.23
N ARG A 430 -0.04 -7.04 6.76
CA ARG A 430 -0.87 -6.36 5.77
C ARG A 430 -0.95 -7.15 4.46
N PHE A 431 0.16 -7.74 4.01
CA PHE A 431 0.15 -8.55 2.79
C PHE A 431 -0.61 -9.86 2.97
N LEU A 432 -0.42 -10.55 4.10
CA LEU A 432 -1.18 -11.77 4.45
C LEU A 432 -2.70 -11.49 4.52
N GLU A 433 -3.12 -10.31 4.97
CA GLU A 433 -4.53 -9.89 4.95
C GLU A 433 -5.09 -9.75 3.53
N VAL A 434 -4.32 -9.19 2.60
CA VAL A 434 -4.71 -9.08 1.19
C VAL A 434 -4.83 -10.47 0.56
N MET A 435 -3.83 -11.34 0.80
CA MET A 435 -3.85 -12.73 0.33
C MET A 435 -5.08 -13.48 0.86
N GLY A 436 -5.34 -13.38 2.17
CA GLY A 436 -6.43 -14.09 2.83
C GLY A 436 -7.79 -13.60 2.39
N ALA A 437 -7.96 -12.28 2.19
CA ALA A 437 -9.19 -11.73 1.65
C ALA A 437 -9.48 -12.25 0.23
N CYS A 438 -8.46 -12.30 -0.64
CA CYS A 438 -8.61 -12.80 -2.01
C CYS A 438 -8.98 -14.29 -2.03
N LEU A 439 -8.23 -15.14 -1.32
CA LEU A 439 -8.43 -16.58 -1.31
C LEU A 439 -9.75 -16.97 -0.62
N SER A 440 -10.10 -16.29 0.48
CA SER A 440 -11.38 -16.48 1.17
C SER A 440 -12.58 -16.15 0.28
N ASN A 441 -12.52 -15.09 -0.53
CA ASN A 441 -13.61 -14.76 -1.45
C ASN A 441 -13.80 -15.86 -2.51
N THR A 442 -12.70 -16.40 -3.04
CA THR A 442 -12.70 -17.50 -4.02
C THR A 442 -13.28 -18.78 -3.43
N THR A 443 -12.84 -19.18 -2.23
CA THR A 443 -13.35 -20.39 -1.57
C THR A 443 -14.81 -20.25 -1.12
N GLU A 444 -15.24 -19.08 -0.64
CA GLU A 444 -16.66 -18.85 -0.28
C GLU A 444 -17.59 -18.94 -1.49
N VAL A 445 -17.17 -18.36 -2.63
CA VAL A 445 -17.91 -18.45 -3.89
C VAL A 445 -18.01 -19.90 -4.37
N TRP A 446 -16.92 -20.67 -4.26
CA TRP A 446 -16.93 -22.10 -4.54
C TRP A 446 -17.89 -22.90 -3.63
N ILE A 447 -17.83 -22.68 -2.31
CA ILE A 447 -18.70 -23.35 -1.34
C ILE A 447 -20.19 -23.12 -1.67
N ARG A 448 -20.54 -21.89 -2.05
CA ARG A 448 -21.92 -21.58 -2.49
C ARG A 448 -22.27 -22.28 -3.80
N PHE A 449 -21.34 -22.34 -4.75
CA PHE A 449 -21.55 -22.99 -6.04
C PHE A 449 -21.74 -24.51 -5.92
N ASP A 450 -20.93 -25.19 -5.12
CA ASP A 450 -20.96 -26.66 -4.90
C ASP A 450 -22.02 -27.09 -3.86
N SER A 451 -22.70 -26.14 -3.22
CA SER A 451 -23.78 -26.47 -2.28
C SER A 451 -24.92 -27.24 -2.96
N PRO A 452 -25.72 -28.05 -2.23
CA PRO A 452 -26.83 -28.82 -2.81
C PRO A 452 -27.89 -27.95 -3.50
N THR A 453 -28.04 -26.69 -3.08
CA THR A 453 -28.92 -25.68 -3.68
C THR A 453 -28.17 -24.73 -4.62
N GLY A 454 -26.88 -24.98 -4.84
CA GLY A 454 -25.99 -24.20 -5.67
C GLY A 454 -26.13 -24.52 -7.15
N SER A 455 -25.36 -23.79 -7.97
CA SER A 455 -25.39 -23.91 -9.43
C SER A 455 -24.72 -25.18 -9.96
N ILE A 456 -23.99 -25.95 -9.13
CA ILE A 456 -23.37 -27.22 -9.57
C ILE A 456 -24.43 -28.23 -10.06
N GLY A 457 -25.67 -28.15 -9.56
CA GLY A 457 -26.78 -29.01 -10.01
C GLY A 457 -27.09 -28.88 -11.50
N CYS A 458 -26.77 -27.74 -12.13
CA CYS A 458 -26.96 -27.52 -13.58
C CYS A 458 -26.09 -28.44 -14.46
N PHE A 459 -25.08 -29.09 -13.86
CA PHE A 459 -24.17 -30.03 -14.51
C PHE A 459 -24.56 -31.50 -14.24
N SER A 460 -25.70 -31.74 -13.60
CA SER A 460 -26.30 -33.07 -13.53
C SER A 460 -26.73 -33.55 -14.92
N GLY A 461 -26.44 -34.82 -15.25
CA GLY A 461 -26.75 -35.41 -16.55
C GLY A 461 -25.66 -35.26 -17.63
N LEU A 462 -24.49 -34.70 -17.28
CA LEU A 462 -23.31 -34.75 -18.14
C LEU A 462 -22.64 -36.14 -18.17
N GLN A 463 -21.72 -36.34 -19.12
CA GLN A 463 -21.07 -37.64 -19.34
C GLN A 463 -20.19 -38.06 -18.14
N LYS A 464 -19.79 -39.33 -18.10
CA LYS A 464 -18.92 -39.87 -17.04
C LYS A 464 -17.61 -39.07 -16.90
N GLY A 465 -17.02 -38.65 -18.02
CA GLY A 465 -15.81 -37.81 -18.01
C GLY A 465 -16.01 -36.46 -17.33
N ASP A 466 -17.16 -35.82 -17.50
CA ASP A 466 -17.47 -34.55 -16.83
C ASP A 466 -17.62 -34.71 -15.31
N GLN A 467 -18.14 -35.85 -14.85
CA GLN A 467 -18.23 -36.14 -13.41
C GLN A 467 -16.85 -36.34 -12.78
N GLU A 468 -15.92 -36.92 -13.52
CA GLU A 468 -14.53 -37.02 -13.10
C GLU A 468 -13.88 -35.64 -13.02
N ARG A 469 -14.09 -34.78 -14.02
CA ARG A 469 -13.63 -33.38 -13.96
C ARG A 469 -14.21 -32.63 -12.75
N ILE A 470 -15.50 -32.80 -12.43
CA ILE A 470 -16.09 -32.20 -11.22
C ILE A 470 -15.38 -32.70 -9.95
N ARG A 471 -14.98 -33.97 -9.90
CA ARG A 471 -14.19 -34.51 -8.77
C ARG A 471 -12.82 -33.84 -8.68
N HIS A 472 -12.13 -33.66 -9.80
CA HIS A 472 -10.85 -32.95 -9.83
C HIS A 472 -10.99 -31.48 -9.41
N ILE A 473 -12.00 -30.78 -9.93
CA ILE A 473 -12.32 -29.41 -9.52
C ILE A 473 -12.55 -29.33 -8.01
N ARG A 474 -13.32 -30.26 -7.43
CA ARG A 474 -13.51 -30.35 -5.97
C ARG A 474 -12.20 -30.54 -5.22
N GLY A 475 -11.31 -31.39 -5.72
CA GLY A 475 -9.97 -31.57 -5.15
C GLY A 475 -9.18 -30.26 -5.17
N THR A 476 -9.08 -29.61 -6.32
CA THR A 476 -8.35 -28.34 -6.47
C THR A 476 -8.88 -27.21 -5.58
N PHE A 477 -10.19 -27.09 -5.42
CA PHE A 477 -10.76 -26.12 -4.48
C PHE A 477 -10.62 -26.55 -3.02
N GLY A 478 -10.57 -27.86 -2.74
CA GLY A 478 -10.15 -28.39 -1.44
C GLY A 478 -8.76 -27.91 -1.07
N ASP A 479 -7.80 -28.05 -1.98
CA ASP A 479 -6.43 -27.57 -1.79
C ASP A 479 -6.41 -26.05 -1.54
N MET A 480 -7.20 -25.26 -2.28
CA MET A 480 -7.31 -23.82 -2.04
C MET A 480 -7.92 -23.47 -0.66
N ILE A 481 -8.84 -24.29 -0.13
CA ILE A 481 -9.38 -24.14 1.23
C ILE A 481 -8.29 -24.43 2.26
N ASP A 482 -7.50 -25.47 2.04
CA ASP A 482 -6.40 -25.83 2.93
C ASP A 482 -5.32 -24.74 2.96
N LEU A 483 -4.95 -24.19 1.79
CA LEU A 483 -4.06 -23.03 1.69
C LEU A 483 -4.61 -21.79 2.43
N ASN A 484 -5.93 -21.56 2.40
CA ASN A 484 -6.55 -20.46 3.14
C ASN A 484 -6.46 -20.67 4.67
N ASN A 485 -6.57 -21.92 5.11
CA ASN A 485 -6.39 -22.30 6.51
C ASN A 485 -4.94 -22.13 6.93
N GLU A 486 -3.99 -22.58 6.10
CA GLU A 486 -2.55 -22.41 6.31
C GLU A 486 -2.17 -20.93 6.44
N LEU A 487 -2.63 -20.09 5.51
CA LEU A 487 -2.42 -18.65 5.56
C LEU A 487 -2.98 -18.03 6.85
N THR A 488 -4.13 -18.52 7.32
CA THR A 488 -4.71 -18.09 8.59
C THR A 488 -3.83 -18.49 9.79
N GLN A 489 -3.21 -19.68 9.74
CA GLN A 489 -2.25 -20.12 10.74
C GLN A 489 -0.98 -19.27 10.72
N ILE A 490 -0.39 -19.02 9.55
CA ILE A 490 0.78 -18.14 9.39
C ILE A 490 0.49 -16.76 9.99
N ARG A 491 -0.67 -16.18 9.68
CA ARG A 491 -1.10 -14.89 10.22
C ARG A 491 -1.23 -14.92 11.75
N LEU A 492 -1.83 -15.97 12.31
CA LEU A 492 -1.99 -16.12 13.76
C LEU A 492 -0.63 -16.27 14.46
N GLN A 493 0.27 -17.09 13.91
CA GLN A 493 1.63 -17.24 14.41
C GLN A 493 2.37 -15.90 14.40
N LEU A 494 2.26 -15.14 13.31
CA LEU A 494 2.92 -13.84 13.17
C LEU A 494 2.38 -12.81 14.17
N ARG A 495 1.06 -12.81 14.41
CA ARG A 495 0.45 -11.96 15.44
C ARG A 495 0.91 -12.34 16.85
N ASN A 496 0.88 -13.62 17.20
CA ASN A 496 1.34 -14.11 18.50
C ASN A 496 2.81 -13.75 18.73
N PHE A 497 3.63 -13.86 17.66
CA PHE A 497 5.02 -13.43 17.68
C PHE A 497 5.15 -11.93 17.93
N CYS A 498 4.38 -11.09 17.25
CA CYS A 498 4.36 -9.63 17.47
C CYS A 498 3.93 -9.25 18.89
N GLU A 499 2.94 -9.96 19.45
CA GLU A 499 2.49 -9.77 20.82
C GLU A 499 3.59 -10.13 21.83
N GLY A 500 4.30 -11.24 21.61
CA GLY A 500 5.49 -11.61 22.38
C GLY A 500 6.60 -10.56 22.27
N ALA A 501 6.84 -10.04 21.06
CA ALA A 501 7.76 -8.93 20.79
C ALA A 501 7.45 -7.71 21.65
N ALA A 502 6.18 -7.30 21.62
CA ALA A 502 5.72 -6.10 22.29
C ALA A 502 5.84 -6.24 23.80
N GLN A 503 5.53 -7.42 24.34
CA GLN A 503 5.72 -7.73 25.76
C GLN A 503 7.20 -7.69 26.15
N MET A 504 8.08 -8.28 25.34
CA MET A 504 9.53 -8.27 25.60
C MET A 504 10.10 -6.85 25.54
N LEU A 505 9.73 -6.07 24.51
CA LEU A 505 10.13 -4.67 24.37
C LEU A 505 9.62 -3.83 25.54
N HIS A 506 8.38 -4.05 25.99
CA HIS A 506 7.81 -3.38 27.15
C HIS A 506 8.60 -3.68 28.44
N LEU A 507 8.98 -4.94 28.66
CA LEU A 507 9.84 -5.34 29.77
C LEU A 507 11.22 -4.67 29.69
N HIS A 508 11.82 -4.62 28.49
CA HIS A 508 13.11 -3.97 28.29
C HIS A 508 13.04 -2.46 28.54
N LEU A 509 12.03 -1.77 28.01
CA LEU A 509 11.81 -0.34 28.25
C LEU A 509 11.55 -0.07 29.73
N THR A 510 10.81 -0.94 30.42
CA THR A 510 10.58 -0.84 31.87
C THR A 510 11.87 -1.00 32.67
N TYR A 511 12.70 -1.98 32.29
CA TYR A 511 14.02 -2.19 32.89
C TYR A 511 14.95 -1.01 32.67
N GLU A 512 15.04 -0.50 31.44
CA GLU A 512 15.85 0.67 31.09
C GLU A 512 15.38 1.93 31.79
N ASN A 513 14.06 2.15 31.85
CA ASN A 513 13.49 3.27 32.60
C ASN A 513 13.83 3.17 34.09
N LYS A 514 13.78 1.96 34.68
CA LYS A 514 14.23 1.74 36.06
C LYS A 514 15.72 2.01 36.23
N ARG A 515 16.56 1.60 35.27
CA ARG A 515 18.00 1.87 35.27
C ARG A 515 18.29 3.37 35.21
N VAL A 516 17.68 4.08 34.27
CA VAL A 516 17.80 5.55 34.12
C VAL A 516 17.29 6.27 35.38
N SER A 517 16.18 5.80 35.96
CA SER A 517 15.63 6.34 37.20
C SER A 517 16.62 6.21 38.37
N ILE A 518 17.26 5.05 38.53
CA ILE A 518 18.31 4.83 39.55
C ILE A 518 19.50 5.78 39.31
N THR A 519 19.98 5.89 38.06
CA THR A 519 21.07 6.82 37.73
C THR A 519 20.68 8.27 38.04
N ASN A 520 19.45 8.67 37.73
CA ASN A 520 18.96 10.00 38.01
C ASN A 520 18.85 10.26 39.53
N GLN A 521 18.46 9.27 40.33
CA GLN A 521 18.47 9.36 41.80
C GLN A 521 19.90 9.54 42.34
N ILE A 522 20.88 8.81 41.80
CA ILE A 522 22.30 8.95 42.18
C ILE A 522 22.79 10.36 41.84
N LEU A 523 22.55 10.82 40.60
CA LEU A 523 22.93 12.17 40.17
C LEU A 523 22.28 13.26 41.03
N THR A 524 21.00 13.08 41.40
CA THR A 524 20.29 14.01 42.28
C THR A 524 20.94 14.04 43.67
N ARG A 525 21.34 12.88 44.21
CA ARG A 525 22.05 12.81 45.49
C ARG A 525 23.41 13.49 45.43
N ASP A 526 24.16 13.30 44.36
CA ASP A 526 25.47 13.92 44.17
C ASP A 526 25.34 15.45 44.01
N ALA A 527 24.31 15.92 43.31
CA ALA A 527 23.99 17.34 43.22
C ALA A 527 23.64 17.95 44.60
N LEU A 528 22.89 17.25 45.44
CA LEU A 528 22.61 17.69 46.82
C LEU A 528 23.87 17.75 47.68
N ASN A 529 24.76 16.76 47.56
CA ASN A 529 26.05 16.76 48.25
C ASN A 529 26.94 17.92 47.79
N LEU A 530 26.94 18.22 46.49
CA LEU A 530 27.68 19.35 45.94
C LEU A 530 27.11 20.68 46.45
N ASN A 531 25.78 20.85 46.42
CA ASN A 531 25.13 22.03 46.97
C ASN A 531 25.46 22.24 48.44
N ARG A 532 25.48 21.17 49.25
CA ARG A 532 25.89 21.25 50.65
C ARG A 532 27.33 21.75 50.79
N ARG A 533 28.27 21.21 50.00
CA ARG A 533 29.66 21.71 49.97
C ARG A 533 29.73 23.17 49.55
N THR A 534 28.89 23.60 48.61
CA THR A 534 28.79 25.01 48.21
C THR A 534 28.26 25.88 49.35
N PHE A 535 27.28 25.42 50.13
CA PHE A 535 26.82 26.12 51.34
C PHE A 535 27.92 26.24 52.39
N ASP A 536 28.67 25.16 52.66
CA ASP A 536 29.79 25.18 53.60
C ASP A 536 30.88 26.15 53.14
N LEU A 537 31.23 26.14 51.85
CA LEU A 537 32.16 27.08 51.25
C LEU A 537 31.66 28.53 51.32
N ASN A 538 30.37 28.76 51.10
CA ASN A 538 29.77 30.09 51.23
C ASN A 538 29.78 30.59 52.68
N ALA A 539 29.59 29.70 53.65
CA ALA A 539 29.70 30.04 55.07
C ALA A 539 31.15 30.45 55.41
N VAL A 540 32.14 29.68 54.96
CA VAL A 540 33.57 30.01 55.12
C VAL A 540 33.91 31.33 54.43
N ALA A 541 33.43 31.55 53.21
CA ALA A 541 33.65 32.79 52.48
C ALA A 541 32.99 33.99 53.17
N SER A 542 31.81 33.80 53.77
CA SER A 542 31.13 34.83 54.57
C SER A 542 31.92 35.19 55.81
N ASP A 543 32.46 34.21 56.52
CA ASP A 543 33.32 34.43 57.70
C ASP A 543 34.63 35.14 57.31
N LEU A 544 35.25 34.71 56.22
CA LEU A 544 36.43 35.39 55.67
C LEU A 544 36.12 36.83 55.28
N ASN A 545 34.96 37.10 54.68
CA ASN A 545 34.51 38.45 54.37
C ASN A 545 34.27 39.27 55.64
N HIS A 546 33.74 38.67 56.71
CA HIS A 546 33.56 39.35 57.99
C HIS A 546 34.93 39.72 58.61
N ASN A 547 35.85 38.77 58.67
CA ASN A 547 37.22 38.99 59.16
C ASN A 547 37.98 40.02 58.31
N THR A 548 37.81 39.96 56.98
CA THR A 548 38.40 40.95 56.07
C THR A 548 37.83 42.34 56.31
N ASN A 549 36.52 42.45 56.56
CA ASN A 549 35.89 43.72 56.92
C ASN A 549 36.36 44.24 58.29
N GLU A 550 36.58 43.36 59.26
CA GLU A 550 37.13 43.74 60.57
C GLU A 550 38.57 44.27 60.43
N VAL A 551 39.42 43.59 59.65
CA VAL A 551 40.77 44.05 59.33
C VAL A 551 40.72 45.37 58.58
N ALA A 552 39.79 45.54 57.62
CA ALA A 552 39.59 46.80 56.93
C ALA A 552 39.16 47.93 57.87
N GLN A 553 38.30 47.65 58.86
CA GLN A 553 37.92 48.63 59.90
C GLN A 553 39.09 48.98 60.82
N LYS A 554 39.86 48.00 61.28
CA LYS A 554 41.07 48.22 62.10
C LYS A 554 42.11 49.03 61.34
N ASN A 555 42.35 48.70 60.07
CA ASN A 555 43.24 49.46 59.18
C ASN A 555 42.72 50.87 58.90
N HIS A 556 41.40 51.06 58.81
CA HIS A 556 40.80 52.40 58.69
C HIS A 556 41.08 53.24 59.94
N GLY A 557 40.97 52.65 61.14
CA GLY A 557 41.33 53.29 62.40
C GLY A 557 42.81 53.68 62.47
N LEU A 558 43.72 52.76 62.10
CA LEU A 558 45.16 53.03 62.06
C LEU A 558 45.52 54.12 61.04
N SER A 559 44.86 54.13 59.88
CA SER A 559 45.04 55.16 58.86
C SER A 559 44.58 56.52 59.38
N LEU A 560 43.49 56.58 60.16
CA LEU A 560 42.99 57.82 60.75
C LEU A 560 43.94 58.36 61.82
N ILE A 561 44.52 57.49 62.66
CA ILE A 561 45.52 57.88 63.66
C ILE A 561 46.79 58.41 62.97
N THR A 562 47.30 57.70 61.97
CA THR A 562 48.47 58.14 61.19
C THR A 562 48.20 59.48 60.50
N PHE A 563 47.00 59.65 59.94
CA PHE A 563 46.55 60.92 59.38
C PHE A 563 46.53 62.04 60.43
N MET A 564 45.94 61.83 61.61
CA MET A 564 45.92 62.83 62.68
C MET A 564 47.33 63.19 63.17
N MET A 565 48.22 62.20 63.34
CA MET A 565 49.61 62.43 63.73
C MET A 565 50.35 63.26 62.68
N SER A 566 50.23 62.93 61.40
CA SER A 566 50.82 63.74 60.32
C SER A 566 50.29 65.17 60.28
N GLN A 567 48.99 65.39 60.55
CA GLN A 567 48.41 66.75 60.65
C GLN A 567 49.01 67.56 61.80
N LEU A 568 49.41 66.91 62.89
CA LEU A 568 50.03 67.58 64.03
C LEU A 568 51.52 67.88 63.77
N TYR A 569 52.28 66.90 63.28
CA TYR A 569 53.73 67.01 63.15
C TYR A 569 54.19 67.86 61.97
N VAL A 570 53.48 67.83 60.83
CA VAL A 570 53.92 68.54 59.62
C VAL A 570 53.99 70.06 59.82
N PRO A 571 52.99 70.74 60.42
CA PRO A 571 53.08 72.19 60.68
C PRO A 571 54.20 72.56 61.65
N ILE A 572 54.45 71.72 62.66
CA ILE A 572 55.53 71.91 63.62
C ILE A 572 56.89 71.76 62.94
N ALA A 573 57.07 70.70 62.16
CA ALA A 573 58.31 70.46 61.41
C ALA A 573 58.57 71.57 60.38
N LEU A 574 57.54 72.05 59.67
CA LEU A 574 57.65 73.19 58.76
C LEU A 574 58.01 74.48 59.48
N ALA A 575 57.42 74.75 60.65
CA ALA A 575 57.78 75.93 61.44
C ALA A 575 59.21 75.84 61.98
N ILE A 576 59.66 74.67 62.45
CA ILE A 576 61.04 74.44 62.86
C ILE A 576 61.99 74.66 61.67
N ALA A 577 61.69 74.07 60.51
CA ALA A 577 62.50 74.24 59.30
C ALA A 577 62.55 75.70 58.84
N PHE A 578 61.42 76.42 58.94
CA PHE A 578 61.33 77.82 58.55
C PHE A 578 62.15 78.73 59.47
N PHE A 579 62.08 78.53 60.79
CA PHE A 579 62.85 79.32 61.76
C PHE A 579 64.31 78.90 61.88
N GLY A 580 64.64 77.65 61.53
CA GLY A 580 66.01 77.13 61.46
C GLY A 580 66.77 77.54 60.19
N SER A 581 66.08 78.02 59.15
CA SER A 581 66.70 78.53 57.93
C SER A 581 67.54 79.78 58.23
N GLU A 582 68.82 79.78 57.87
CA GLU A 582 69.74 80.90 58.08
C GLU A 582 69.39 82.15 57.24
N ARG A 583 68.52 82.03 56.23
CA ARG A 583 68.12 83.16 55.37
C ARG A 583 66.81 83.78 55.84
N GLU A 584 66.79 85.10 55.98
CA GLU A 584 65.59 85.89 56.28
C GLU A 584 64.72 86.02 55.02
N ILE A 585 63.80 85.07 54.82
CA ILE A 585 62.88 85.08 53.67
C ILE A 585 61.68 86.00 53.93
N LEU A 586 61.37 86.31 55.20
CA LEU A 586 60.27 87.20 55.59
C LEU A 586 60.75 88.23 56.64
N PRO A 587 60.33 89.50 56.54
CA PRO A 587 60.81 90.61 57.37
C PRO A 587 60.12 90.66 58.75
N PHE A 588 60.04 89.52 59.45
CA PHE A 588 59.48 89.45 60.80
C PHE A 588 60.58 89.07 61.79
N ALA A 589 60.67 89.77 62.92
CA ALA A 589 61.65 89.47 63.96
C ALA A 589 61.47 88.04 64.50
N ARG A 590 62.56 87.26 64.60
CA ARG A 590 62.55 85.87 65.11
C ARG A 590 62.40 85.82 66.63
N THR A 591 61.24 86.22 67.11
CA THR A 591 60.88 86.12 68.53
C THR A 591 60.12 84.81 68.78
N PRO A 592 60.22 84.21 69.98
CA PRO A 592 59.46 83.01 70.32
C PRO A 592 57.94 83.21 70.16
N ARG A 593 57.43 84.44 70.34
CA ARG A 593 56.02 84.79 70.05
C ARG A 593 55.66 84.59 68.58
N ASN A 594 56.55 84.98 67.68
CA ASN A 594 56.34 84.83 66.23
C ASN A 594 56.49 83.37 65.78
N PHE A 595 57.29 82.54 66.47
CA PHE A 595 57.34 81.10 66.24
C PHE A 595 55.99 80.44 66.52
N PHE A 596 55.39 80.70 67.68
CA PHE A 596 54.05 80.18 68.00
C PHE A 596 52.98 80.71 67.05
N GLY A 597 53.06 81.99 66.66
CA GLY A 597 52.19 82.56 65.63
C GLY A 597 52.31 81.84 64.29
N ALA A 598 53.53 81.54 63.85
CA ALA A 598 53.78 80.83 62.59
C ALA A 598 53.31 79.36 62.63
N VAL A 599 53.54 78.64 63.74
CA VAL A 599 53.01 77.28 63.94
C VAL A 599 51.48 77.29 63.82
N LEU A 600 50.81 78.27 64.45
CA LEU A 600 49.36 78.40 64.39
C LEU A 600 48.86 78.69 62.97
N VAL A 601 49.50 79.61 62.25
CA VAL A 601 49.16 79.93 60.86
C VAL A 601 49.36 78.72 59.95
N MET A 602 50.49 78.03 60.07
CA MET A 602 50.78 76.83 59.27
C MET A 602 49.80 75.69 59.59
N PHE A 603 49.37 75.58 60.85
CA PHE A 603 48.35 74.62 61.26
C PHE A 603 46.99 74.93 60.62
N ILE A 604 46.56 76.20 60.62
CA ILE A 604 45.33 76.62 59.93
C ILE A 604 45.42 76.34 58.43
N LEU A 605 46.56 76.66 57.82
CA LEU A 605 46.77 76.49 56.38
C LEU A 605 46.78 75.00 55.98
N ALA A 606 47.44 74.14 56.75
CA ALA A 606 47.43 72.68 56.53
C ALA A 606 46.02 72.11 56.64
N ASN A 607 45.24 72.52 57.66
CA ASN A 607 43.85 72.09 57.80
C ASN A 607 42.94 72.62 56.67
N ALA A 608 43.19 73.83 56.16
CA ALA A 608 42.46 74.37 55.01
C ALA A 608 42.73 73.55 53.74
N VAL A 609 43.98 73.16 53.47
CA VAL A 609 44.35 72.29 52.33
C VAL A 609 43.66 70.94 52.44
N VAL A 610 43.65 70.33 53.62
CA VAL A 610 42.93 69.08 53.88
C VAL A 610 41.44 69.22 53.62
N ALA A 611 40.82 70.30 54.08
CA ALA A 611 39.40 70.56 53.84
C ALA A 611 39.09 70.67 52.34
N VAL A 612 39.94 71.34 51.56
CA VAL A 612 39.80 71.44 50.10
C VAL A 612 39.93 70.06 49.45
N ILE A 613 40.94 69.26 49.83
CA ILE A 613 41.11 67.88 49.31
C ILE A 613 39.89 67.02 49.66
N PHE A 614 39.37 67.12 50.89
CA PHE A 614 38.21 66.37 51.34
C PHE A 614 36.93 66.75 50.57
N VAL A 615 36.71 68.06 50.34
CA VAL A 615 35.59 68.57 49.55
C VAL A 615 35.72 68.16 48.08
N ALA A 616 36.92 68.25 47.49
CA ALA A 616 37.19 67.81 46.12
C ALA A 616 37.01 66.28 45.95
N GLY A 617 37.44 65.50 46.94
CA GLY A 617 37.25 64.04 46.98
C GLY A 617 35.78 63.62 47.14
N ARG A 618 34.99 64.36 47.95
CA ARG A 618 33.54 64.13 48.05
C ARG A 618 32.81 64.48 46.76
N SER A 619 33.18 65.58 46.11
CA SER A 619 32.58 66.01 44.84
C SER A 619 32.80 64.98 43.71
N THR A 620 34.01 64.42 43.62
CA THR A 620 34.33 63.37 42.62
C THR A 620 33.65 62.03 42.91
N ARG A 621 33.53 61.60 44.19
CA ARG A 621 32.75 60.40 44.55
C ARG A 621 31.27 60.54 44.20
N VAL A 622 30.64 61.67 44.51
CA VAL A 622 29.24 61.94 44.18
C VAL A 622 29.02 61.95 42.66
N ARG A 623 29.97 62.49 41.89
CA ARG A 623 29.90 62.47 40.42
C ARG A 623 29.96 61.06 39.85
N ASN A 624 30.76 60.17 40.44
CA ASN A 624 30.91 58.80 39.98
C ASN A 624 29.75 57.89 40.39
N THR A 625 29.13 58.11 41.56
CA THR A 625 27.91 57.40 41.94
C THR A 625 26.73 57.81 41.08
N LEU A 626 26.58 59.10 40.74
CA LEU A 626 25.57 59.54 39.76
C LEU A 626 25.76 58.90 38.39
N LYS A 627 27.00 58.76 37.90
CA LYS A 627 27.29 58.07 36.63
C LYS A 627 26.95 56.58 36.65
N ARG A 628 27.06 55.91 37.81
CA ARG A 628 26.65 54.50 37.96
C ARG A 628 25.13 54.36 38.05
N LEU A 629 24.45 55.25 38.77
CA LEU A 629 23.00 55.25 38.85
C LEU A 629 22.35 55.51 37.49
N ASN A 630 22.91 56.42 36.70
CA ASN A 630 22.42 56.71 35.35
C ASN A 630 22.58 55.50 34.41
N ARG A 631 23.65 54.70 34.57
CA ARG A 631 23.84 53.46 33.81
C ARG A 631 22.81 52.37 34.16
N VAL A 632 22.45 52.24 35.43
CA VAL A 632 21.44 51.27 35.87
C VAL A 632 20.03 51.70 35.43
N LEU A 633 19.72 53.00 35.54
CA LEU A 633 18.43 53.56 35.09
C LEU A 633 18.26 53.54 33.56
N LEU A 634 19.35 53.62 32.80
CA LEU A 634 19.28 53.47 31.33
C LEU A 634 19.15 52.01 30.89
N HIS A 635 19.61 51.04 31.69
CA HIS A 635 19.51 49.62 31.33
C HIS A 635 18.11 49.04 31.54
N THR A 636 17.33 49.56 32.49
CA THR A 636 15.93 49.18 32.71
C THR A 636 14.96 49.79 31.70
N LYS A 637 15.38 50.81 30.95
CA LYS A 637 14.53 51.44 29.92
C LYS A 637 14.66 50.80 28.53
N ASN A 638 15.61 49.87 28.33
CA ASN A 638 15.94 49.31 27.01
C ASN A 638 15.61 47.82 26.81
N THR A 639 14.97 47.16 27.77
CA THR A 639 14.40 45.81 27.57
C THR A 639 12.89 45.88 27.42
N GLY A 640 12.44 46.61 26.40
CA GLY A 640 11.08 46.51 25.86
C GLY A 640 10.96 45.30 24.94
N LYS A 641 11.01 44.10 25.50
CA LYS A 641 10.63 42.86 24.81
C LYS A 641 9.67 42.06 25.67
N ASP A 642 8.50 41.81 25.09
CA ASP A 642 7.38 41.03 25.65
C ASP A 642 7.82 39.64 26.14
N PRO A 643 7.47 39.24 27.38
CA PRO A 643 7.80 37.91 27.90
C PRO A 643 6.84 36.78 27.46
N PHE A 644 5.98 36.99 26.45
CA PHE A 644 4.95 36.00 26.05
C PHE A 644 5.08 35.42 24.63
N GLY A 645 6.17 35.70 23.90
CA GLY A 645 6.30 35.32 22.48
C GLY A 645 6.98 33.99 22.14
N GLU A 646 7.62 33.30 23.09
CA GLU A 646 8.61 32.25 22.74
C GLU A 646 8.42 30.90 23.45
N PHE A 647 7.18 30.55 23.82
CA PHE A 647 6.89 29.32 24.58
C PHE A 647 6.38 28.14 23.74
N ASN A 648 6.77 28.00 22.46
CA ASN A 648 6.24 26.94 21.58
C ASN A 648 7.25 26.00 20.89
N HIS A 649 8.55 26.03 21.20
CA HIS A 649 9.52 25.15 20.50
C HIS A 649 10.38 24.20 21.36
N THR A 650 10.12 24.05 22.65
CA THR A 650 10.90 23.15 23.52
C THR A 650 10.01 22.27 24.41
N LEU A 651 9.16 21.46 23.79
CA LEU A 651 8.57 20.29 24.46
C LEU A 651 9.25 19.04 23.91
N THR A 652 9.91 18.29 24.80
CA THR A 652 10.55 17.02 24.44
C THR A 652 9.48 15.97 24.12
N PHE A 653 9.82 15.01 23.24
CA PHE A 653 8.92 13.95 22.78
C PHE A 653 8.22 13.19 23.93
N SER A 654 8.91 13.02 25.06
CA SER A 654 8.36 12.43 26.28
C SER A 654 7.18 13.22 26.90
N GLN A 655 7.18 14.55 26.80
CA GLN A 655 6.10 15.40 27.31
C GLN A 655 4.87 15.38 26.40
N ARG A 656 5.04 15.11 25.09
CA ARG A 656 3.91 14.92 24.16
C ARG A 656 3.17 13.60 24.40
N ILE A 657 3.88 12.54 24.76
CA ILE A 657 3.27 11.24 25.10
C ILE A 657 2.42 11.34 26.37
N LYS A 658 2.90 12.09 27.38
CA LYS A 658 2.17 12.27 28.64
C LYS A 658 0.86 13.05 28.47
N LEU A 659 0.88 14.12 27.67
CA LEU A 659 -0.32 14.89 27.32
C LEU A 659 -1.33 14.09 26.48
N HIS A 660 -0.87 13.14 25.66
CA HIS A 660 -1.75 12.32 24.85
C HIS A 660 -2.38 11.15 25.64
N HIS A 661 -1.72 10.69 26.69
CA HIS A 661 -2.23 9.65 27.61
C HIS A 661 -3.19 10.22 28.66
N ASP A 662 -3.07 11.51 29.03
CA ASP A 662 -4.01 12.17 29.95
C ASP A 662 -5.28 12.69 29.24
N ALA A 663 -5.30 12.67 27.90
CA ALA A 663 -6.42 13.12 27.06
C ALA A 663 -7.27 11.96 26.48
N LEU A 664 -6.81 10.71 26.64
CA LEU A 664 -7.57 9.47 26.43
C LEU A 664 -8.06 8.96 27.78
#